data_AF-A0AAU0LLE8-F1
#
_entry.id   AF-A0AAU0LLE8-F1
#
_cell.length_a   1.000
_cell.length_b   1.000
_cell.length_c   1.000
_cell.angle_alpha   90.00
_cell.angle_beta   90.00
_cell.angle_gamma   90.00
#
_symmetry.space_group_name_H-M   'P 1'
#
loop_
_entity.id
_entity.type
_entity.pdbx_description
1 polymer ?
#
loop_
_entity_poly.entity_id
_entity_poly.type
_entity_poly.pdbx_seq_one_letter_code
_entity_poly.pdbx_strand_id
1 'polypeptide(L)'
;MEFHQYTLTDIDFTKVSRYSYFPWMDLTLAHFQVNAMEMEVNQATFQVLENYTDFEVMIIHTLPTTAVFCSCPQTGFCRHQKAALSKLFTQENWLAFFDPNRYQHLLKKVAAQYGMEKESSLENYFAAQIKTGKLEFLLKDKQLTSIDDFDLVEESLAPKVKTTAEQQHHFVVLTRNRYYKNLQILLCRAPMTKSGLPKNPISASESQSRIWQSSSIEEMQFYTAVYQFSQAVQQDIEISSSLKAVAKNPLHLDFYLHDYEKSDNITASTLSPVQFNLNKGDIKLFITKKGAFYAIHGEIHIHTIAYNLQDLVVLLDHFILIKNQLFLIENRFHLKLIRLFGNKGEQLLIHQRKFEEFNRLFLEQIAHSVELNFKDIPKASKPQLKENLYYQDMQPLLFLEESEDFVNLIPVMRYGEVEIPILSKRNIFGTDSKGTQFLVDRKREAETKVISLLLKQHPYFQEQMDAGSFQHFYLHRKYFLDSNWFLDAFEEWQHQGIQIIGFNTLHGNKLSRFKGKIHVEVLSGQNWFNANIQVKFGPKSVSLKKLEKAVRNRSQFITLDDGTQGILPQQWLDKFEAYFNAAESIADDFIEIPKYKFNEIDQLFDQAELDPIVLAELSTLRKQLANFSSLSEVQLPPTFVGNLRPYQQQGLQWLHFLDGLNFGGCLADDMGLGKTIQILAFLATQKAKGQSAPTLLVLPTTLIFNWRHEIQQFLPSFQTLVLDGPNRMEKGMQFEQYDLVLISYHNLLTDINTLKKITFNYVILDESQQIKNPDSQRYKTVNLLKSRNRIILTGTPIENNTMDLYAQLSFIVPGLLGSKKYFKDVYTTPIDAFHDRKRKKMLKEKIKPFILRRTKQDVLRDLPAKNELILYCEMKTAQRRIYDLYEKEFRDFISAKDGDEIKKSPMHVLKGLTKLRQICNSSKLLQNEDLTTAADSAKIEMLIEQIQHKKDQHKMIVFSQFVSMLNLIKEALDKQGIRALMLTGQSKNRGKLVSDFQSDKDIPVFLVSLKAGGTGLNLTAADVVYLVDPWWNPAVEQQAIDRIYRMGQQKTVTAVRLISPNTVEDKIQTLQQHKKEISNSILDEGGSLDVFYLDKSYLMNLLR
;
A
#
# COMPACT_ATOMS: atom_id res chain seq x y z
N MET A 1 -63.98 -14.17 -13.65
CA MET A 1 -63.37 -12.84 -13.85
C MET A 1 -63.94 -12.28 -15.13
N GLU A 2 -64.56 -11.11 -15.10
CA GLU A 2 -64.96 -10.43 -16.34
C GLU A 2 -63.69 -9.93 -17.04
N PHE A 3 -63.42 -10.41 -18.24
CA PHE A 3 -62.31 -9.92 -19.05
C PHE A 3 -62.78 -8.71 -19.88
N HIS A 4 -62.04 -7.61 -19.85
CA HIS A 4 -62.27 -6.52 -20.79
C HIS A 4 -61.46 -6.74 -22.06
N GLN A 5 -62.05 -6.43 -23.22
CA GLN A 5 -61.47 -6.62 -24.54
C GLN A 5 -60.99 -5.31 -25.15
N TYR A 6 -59.85 -5.34 -25.83
CA TYR A 6 -59.39 -4.29 -26.73
C TYR A 6 -58.98 -4.89 -28.08
N THR A 7 -59.40 -4.28 -29.18
CA THR A 7 -59.16 -4.80 -30.55
C THR A 7 -58.21 -3.88 -31.32
N LEU A 8 -57.16 -4.46 -31.91
CA LEU A 8 -56.14 -3.79 -32.71
C LEU A 8 -56.31 -4.21 -34.18
N THR A 9 -56.38 -3.26 -35.12
CA THR A 9 -56.73 -3.52 -36.53
C THR A 9 -55.56 -3.53 -37.51
N ASP A 10 -54.34 -3.15 -37.07
CA ASP A 10 -53.19 -2.89 -37.96
C ASP A 10 -51.89 -3.62 -37.53
N ILE A 11 -51.99 -4.82 -36.94
CA ILE A 11 -50.81 -5.62 -36.57
C ILE A 11 -50.66 -6.80 -37.53
N ASP A 12 -49.64 -6.71 -38.39
CA ASP A 12 -49.20 -7.80 -39.28
C ASP A 12 -48.03 -8.54 -38.62
N PHE A 13 -48.33 -9.65 -37.93
CA PHE A 13 -47.35 -10.45 -37.19
C PHE A 13 -46.21 -11.01 -38.06
N THR A 14 -46.44 -11.19 -39.37
CA THR A 14 -45.39 -11.68 -40.29
C THR A 14 -44.27 -10.67 -40.53
N LYS A 15 -44.54 -9.38 -40.28
CA LYS A 15 -43.58 -8.28 -40.38
C LYS A 15 -43.03 -7.84 -39.02
N VAL A 16 -43.52 -8.42 -37.92
CA VAL A 16 -43.06 -8.11 -36.57
C VAL A 16 -41.78 -8.89 -36.27
N SER A 17 -40.79 -8.19 -35.76
CA SER A 17 -39.53 -8.76 -35.26
C SER A 17 -39.23 -8.18 -33.88
N ARG A 18 -38.22 -8.72 -33.20
CA ARG A 18 -37.73 -8.18 -31.92
C ARG A 18 -37.28 -6.71 -31.98
N TYR A 19 -37.14 -6.14 -33.19
CA TYR A 19 -36.76 -4.75 -33.43
C TYR A 19 -37.95 -3.85 -33.85
N SER A 20 -39.15 -4.41 -33.99
CA SER A 20 -40.35 -3.65 -34.34
C SER A 20 -40.85 -2.84 -33.15
N TYR A 21 -41.04 -1.53 -33.32
CA TYR A 21 -41.44 -0.61 -32.26
C TYR A 21 -42.82 -0.03 -32.53
N PHE A 22 -43.74 -0.19 -31.58
CA PHE A 22 -45.09 0.37 -31.66
C PHE A 22 -45.24 1.55 -30.67
N PRO A 23 -46.02 2.60 -30.98
CA PRO A 23 -46.10 3.80 -30.15
C PRO A 23 -46.55 3.58 -28.69
N TRP A 24 -47.22 2.45 -28.42
CA TRP A 24 -47.66 2.04 -27.09
C TRP A 24 -46.64 1.18 -26.32
N MET A 25 -45.53 0.79 -26.95
CA MET A 25 -44.39 0.15 -26.31
C MET A 25 -43.54 1.24 -25.67
N ASP A 26 -43.51 1.31 -24.34
CA ASP A 26 -42.68 2.25 -23.59
C ASP A 26 -41.83 1.49 -22.56
N LEU A 27 -40.70 2.07 -22.13
CA LEU A 27 -39.75 1.52 -21.16
C LEU A 27 -40.39 1.22 -19.81
N THR A 28 -41.53 1.85 -19.51
CA THR A 28 -42.33 1.63 -18.30
C THR A 28 -43.01 0.26 -18.23
N LEU A 29 -42.98 -0.53 -19.32
CA LEU A 29 -43.55 -1.88 -19.37
C LEU A 29 -42.53 -2.98 -18.99
N ALA A 30 -41.25 -2.66 -18.84
CA ALA A 30 -40.21 -3.65 -18.56
C ALA A 30 -40.28 -4.25 -17.14
N HIS A 31 -41.05 -3.64 -16.24
CA HIS A 31 -41.13 -4.01 -14.82
C HIS A 31 -42.09 -5.18 -14.55
N PHE A 32 -42.96 -5.50 -15.52
CA PHE A 32 -43.94 -6.57 -15.40
C PHE A 32 -43.29 -7.92 -15.67
N GLN A 33 -43.49 -8.90 -14.78
CA GLN A 33 -43.13 -10.29 -15.06
C GLN A 33 -44.26 -10.94 -15.86
N VAL A 34 -43.97 -11.31 -17.11
CA VAL A 34 -44.93 -11.91 -18.04
C VAL A 34 -44.52 -13.35 -18.30
N ASN A 35 -45.38 -14.29 -17.90
CA ASN A 35 -45.21 -15.72 -18.10
C ASN A 35 -46.28 -16.23 -19.07
N ALA A 36 -45.88 -17.01 -20.08
CA ALA A 36 -46.81 -17.66 -20.98
C ALA A 36 -47.43 -18.88 -20.28
N MET A 37 -48.75 -18.92 -20.22
CA MET A 37 -49.51 -20.01 -19.61
C MET A 37 -49.88 -21.05 -20.67
N GLU A 38 -50.49 -20.61 -21.77
CA GLU A 38 -50.88 -21.46 -22.90
C GLU A 38 -50.65 -20.71 -24.21
N MET A 39 -50.22 -21.40 -25.27
CA MET A 39 -50.09 -20.83 -26.61
C MET A 39 -50.52 -21.85 -27.67
N GLU A 40 -51.34 -21.38 -28.59
CA GLU A 40 -51.81 -22.08 -29.77
C GLU A 40 -51.60 -21.18 -31.00
N VAL A 41 -51.80 -21.74 -32.20
CA VAL A 41 -51.62 -20.95 -33.43
C VAL A 41 -52.61 -19.80 -33.44
N ASN A 42 -52.09 -18.57 -33.50
CA ASN A 42 -52.81 -17.30 -33.40
C ASN A 42 -53.51 -17.01 -32.05
N GLN A 43 -53.25 -17.77 -30.99
CA GLN A 43 -53.83 -17.51 -29.67
C GLN A 43 -52.80 -17.73 -28.54
N ALA A 44 -52.79 -16.86 -27.53
CA ALA A 44 -51.90 -17.02 -26.39
C ALA A 44 -52.48 -16.43 -25.11
N THR A 45 -52.29 -17.15 -24.00
CA THR A 45 -52.69 -16.74 -22.65
C THR A 45 -51.45 -16.51 -21.80
N PHE A 46 -51.39 -15.36 -21.15
CA PHE A 46 -50.27 -14.91 -20.33
C PHE A 46 -50.73 -14.58 -18.91
N GLN A 47 -49.87 -14.86 -17.95
CA GLN A 47 -49.96 -14.34 -16.60
C GLN A 47 -49.00 -13.15 -16.48
N VAL A 48 -49.55 -11.99 -16.13
CA VAL A 48 -48.82 -10.73 -15.97
C VAL A 48 -48.87 -10.33 -14.50
N LEU A 49 -47.72 -10.34 -13.84
CA LEU A 49 -47.58 -9.97 -12.44
C LEU A 49 -47.27 -8.47 -12.30
N GLU A 50 -48.11 -7.74 -11.57
CA GLU A 50 -47.88 -6.36 -11.13
C GLU A 50 -48.08 -6.26 -9.62
N ASN A 51 -47.06 -5.78 -8.89
CA ASN A 51 -47.10 -5.60 -7.42
C ASN A 51 -47.69 -6.79 -6.65
N TYR A 52 -47.23 -8.02 -6.99
CA TYR A 52 -47.64 -9.29 -6.37
C TYR A 52 -49.09 -9.74 -6.65
N THR A 53 -49.77 -9.12 -7.61
CA THR A 53 -51.10 -9.56 -8.07
C THR A 53 -51.01 -10.08 -9.50
N ASP A 54 -51.63 -11.24 -9.76
CA ASP A 54 -51.63 -11.88 -11.08
C ASP A 54 -52.83 -11.46 -11.91
N PHE A 55 -52.56 -10.95 -13.12
CA PHE A 55 -53.57 -10.66 -14.12
C PHE A 55 -53.41 -11.57 -15.32
N GLU A 56 -54.51 -12.13 -15.78
CA GLU A 56 -54.53 -13.00 -16.94
C GLU A 56 -54.82 -12.16 -18.18
N VAL A 57 -54.01 -12.36 -19.22
CA VAL A 57 -54.10 -11.65 -20.50
C VAL A 57 -54.16 -12.67 -21.63
N MET A 58 -55.25 -12.67 -22.40
CA MET A 58 -55.40 -13.52 -23.58
C MET A 58 -55.28 -12.69 -24.85
N ILE A 59 -54.53 -13.17 -25.84
CA ILE A 59 -54.36 -12.56 -27.16
C ILE A 59 -54.90 -13.54 -28.19
N ILE A 60 -55.82 -13.09 -29.03
CA ILE A 60 -56.39 -13.87 -30.13
C ILE A 60 -56.25 -13.05 -31.41
N HIS A 61 -55.56 -13.60 -32.40
CA HIS A 61 -55.33 -12.96 -33.69
C HIS A 61 -56.21 -13.61 -34.77
N THR A 62 -57.06 -12.81 -35.40
CA THR A 62 -57.91 -13.22 -36.51
C THR A 62 -57.82 -12.15 -37.59
N LEU A 63 -57.04 -12.41 -38.64
CA LEU A 63 -56.77 -11.45 -39.72
C LEU A 63 -58.04 -10.70 -40.18
N PRO A 64 -58.03 -9.35 -40.22
CA PRO A 64 -56.91 -8.43 -39.96
C PRO A 64 -56.78 -7.94 -38.51
N THR A 65 -57.58 -8.46 -37.58
CA THR A 65 -57.73 -7.92 -36.21
C THR A 65 -57.10 -8.77 -35.12
N THR A 66 -56.56 -8.14 -34.08
CA THR A 66 -56.03 -8.80 -32.88
C THR A 66 -56.83 -8.36 -31.67
N ALA A 67 -57.57 -9.26 -31.06
CA ALA A 67 -58.30 -9.02 -29.83
C ALA A 67 -57.41 -9.39 -28.63
N VAL A 68 -57.29 -8.49 -27.67
CA VAL A 68 -56.56 -8.71 -26.42
C VAL A 68 -57.50 -8.53 -25.25
N PHE A 69 -57.58 -9.53 -24.39
CA PHE A 69 -58.44 -9.61 -23.23
C PHE A 69 -57.61 -9.53 -21.96
N CYS A 70 -58.06 -8.84 -20.93
CA CYS A 70 -57.39 -8.83 -19.64
C CYS A 70 -58.38 -8.88 -18.47
N SER A 71 -58.03 -9.61 -17.41
CA SER A 71 -58.85 -9.76 -16.20
C SER A 71 -58.72 -8.58 -15.21
N CYS A 72 -57.97 -7.52 -15.55
CA CYS A 72 -57.88 -6.34 -14.69
C CYS A 72 -59.12 -5.43 -14.83
N PRO A 73 -59.43 -4.61 -13.80
CA PRO A 73 -60.64 -3.78 -13.77
C PRO A 73 -60.56 -2.50 -14.62
N GLN A 74 -59.47 -2.27 -15.35
CA GLN A 74 -59.31 -1.08 -16.20
C GLN A 74 -60.09 -1.23 -17.52
N THR A 75 -60.56 -0.12 -18.08
CA THR A 75 -61.24 -0.08 -19.37
C THR A 75 -60.33 0.53 -20.45
N GLY A 76 -60.39 0.00 -21.68
CA GLY A 76 -59.49 0.38 -22.78
C GLY A 76 -58.20 -0.44 -22.83
N PHE A 77 -57.21 0.00 -23.62
CA PHE A 77 -55.96 -0.77 -23.83
C PHE A 77 -55.01 -0.62 -22.63
N CYS A 78 -55.16 -1.51 -21.66
CA CYS A 78 -54.49 -1.42 -20.36
C CYS A 78 -53.00 -1.80 -20.41
N ARG A 79 -52.26 -1.50 -19.34
CA ARG A 79 -50.81 -1.73 -19.28
C ARG A 79 -50.43 -3.21 -19.32
N HIS A 80 -51.25 -4.10 -18.76
CA HIS A 80 -51.02 -5.55 -18.81
C HIS A 80 -51.12 -6.10 -20.23
N GLN A 81 -52.12 -5.65 -21.00
CA GLN A 81 -52.29 -6.02 -22.41
C GLN A 81 -51.08 -5.59 -23.24
N LYS A 82 -50.59 -4.36 -23.01
CA LYS A 82 -49.37 -3.84 -23.64
C LYS A 82 -48.12 -4.62 -23.24
N ALA A 83 -47.98 -4.99 -21.97
CA ALA A 83 -46.85 -5.77 -21.47
C ALA A 83 -46.81 -7.18 -22.08
N ALA A 84 -47.95 -7.87 -22.13
CA ALA A 84 -48.05 -9.20 -22.73
C ALA A 84 -47.72 -9.19 -24.24
N LEU A 85 -48.30 -8.25 -25.00
CA LEU A 85 -47.99 -8.06 -26.42
C LEU A 85 -46.52 -7.71 -26.65
N SER A 86 -45.95 -6.83 -25.81
CA SER A 86 -44.54 -6.45 -25.91
C SER A 86 -43.61 -7.64 -25.66
N LYS A 87 -43.92 -8.48 -24.68
CA LYS A 87 -43.15 -9.69 -24.40
C LYS A 87 -43.28 -10.73 -25.52
N LEU A 88 -44.48 -10.92 -26.06
CA LEU A 88 -44.72 -11.76 -27.24
C LEU A 88 -43.86 -11.31 -28.44
N PHE A 89 -43.76 -10.01 -28.69
CA PHE A 89 -42.99 -9.47 -29.83
C PHE A 89 -41.47 -9.53 -29.66
N THR A 90 -40.98 -9.65 -28.42
CA THR A 90 -39.53 -9.72 -28.15
C THR A 90 -39.01 -11.16 -28.06
N GLN A 91 -39.88 -12.15 -27.86
CA GLN A 91 -39.52 -13.57 -27.80
C GLN A 91 -39.77 -14.26 -29.14
N GLU A 92 -38.71 -14.50 -29.91
CA GLU A 92 -38.80 -15.09 -31.27
C GLU A 92 -39.53 -16.44 -31.30
N ASN A 93 -39.34 -17.28 -30.27
CA ASN A 93 -40.00 -18.58 -30.17
C ASN A 93 -41.52 -18.48 -29.92
N TRP A 94 -41.98 -17.43 -29.24
CA TRP A 94 -43.41 -17.23 -28.97
C TRP A 94 -44.11 -16.56 -30.16
N LEU A 95 -43.42 -15.62 -30.82
CA LEU A 95 -43.85 -15.00 -32.07
C LEU A 95 -44.12 -16.03 -33.18
N ALA A 96 -43.40 -17.15 -33.18
CA ALA A 96 -43.62 -18.22 -34.15
C ALA A 96 -45.08 -18.70 -34.18
N PHE A 97 -45.80 -18.72 -33.06
CA PHE A 97 -47.22 -19.13 -33.04
C PHE A 97 -48.18 -18.18 -33.77
N PHE A 98 -47.75 -16.96 -34.05
CA PHE A 98 -48.55 -15.93 -34.75
C PHE A 98 -47.97 -15.59 -36.14
N ASP A 99 -46.83 -16.18 -36.51
CA ASP A 99 -46.21 -16.07 -37.85
C ASP A 99 -46.09 -17.48 -38.47
N PRO A 100 -47.00 -17.85 -39.40
CA PRO A 100 -47.04 -19.18 -40.01
C PRO A 100 -45.73 -19.58 -40.68
N ASN A 101 -44.99 -18.62 -41.26
CA ASN A 101 -43.73 -18.92 -41.97
C ASN A 101 -42.62 -19.31 -40.98
N ARG A 102 -42.55 -18.62 -39.83
CA ARG A 102 -41.58 -18.94 -38.77
C ARG A 102 -41.93 -20.23 -38.06
N TYR A 103 -43.23 -20.47 -37.80
CA TYR A 103 -43.72 -21.73 -37.24
C TYR A 103 -43.30 -22.92 -38.11
N GLN A 104 -43.58 -22.84 -39.41
CA GLN A 104 -43.22 -23.87 -40.39
C GLN A 104 -41.71 -24.07 -40.51
N HIS A 105 -40.91 -23.01 -40.42
CA HIS A 105 -39.45 -23.14 -40.49
C HIS A 105 -38.87 -23.88 -39.27
N LEU A 106 -39.34 -23.57 -38.06
CA LEU A 106 -38.95 -24.27 -36.84
C LEU A 106 -39.44 -25.72 -36.85
N LEU A 107 -40.67 -25.94 -37.32
CA LEU A 107 -41.25 -27.27 -37.44
C LEU A 107 -40.49 -28.15 -38.45
N LYS A 108 -40.04 -27.58 -39.58
CA LYS A 108 -39.18 -28.29 -40.55
C LYS A 108 -37.84 -28.71 -39.96
N LYS A 109 -37.25 -27.90 -39.09
CA LYS A 109 -35.99 -28.25 -38.41
C LYS A 109 -36.13 -29.45 -37.47
N VAL A 110 -37.24 -29.54 -36.74
CA VAL A 110 -37.54 -30.69 -35.88
C VAL A 110 -37.91 -31.91 -36.72
N ALA A 111 -38.75 -31.73 -37.73
CA ALA A 111 -39.15 -32.78 -38.67
C ALA A 111 -37.97 -33.38 -39.46
N ALA A 112 -36.86 -32.65 -39.60
CA ALA A 112 -35.64 -33.15 -40.24
C ALA A 112 -35.03 -34.37 -39.50
N GLN A 113 -35.21 -34.46 -38.17
CA GLN A 113 -34.75 -35.61 -37.38
C GLN A 113 -35.53 -36.89 -37.72
N TYR A 114 -36.74 -36.72 -38.27
CA TYR A 114 -37.61 -37.79 -38.78
C TYR A 114 -37.47 -37.96 -40.31
N GLY A 115 -36.56 -37.24 -40.95
CA GLY A 115 -36.36 -37.23 -42.40
C GLY A 115 -37.51 -36.58 -43.20
N MET A 116 -38.34 -35.77 -42.55
CA MET A 116 -39.56 -35.19 -43.15
C MET A 116 -39.39 -33.70 -43.53
N GLU A 117 -38.16 -33.17 -43.66
CA GLU A 117 -37.94 -31.73 -43.87
C GLU A 117 -38.53 -31.17 -45.18
N LYS A 118 -38.85 -32.04 -46.15
CA LYS A 118 -39.44 -31.67 -47.46
C LYS A 118 -40.95 -31.90 -47.54
N GLU A 119 -41.57 -32.44 -46.49
CA GLU A 119 -43.01 -32.74 -46.50
C GLU A 119 -43.85 -31.46 -46.42
N SER A 120 -44.96 -31.42 -47.15
CA SER A 120 -45.74 -30.18 -47.36
C SER A 120 -46.75 -29.87 -46.25
N SER A 121 -47.06 -30.82 -45.36
CA SER A 121 -48.12 -30.69 -44.34
C SER A 121 -47.70 -31.21 -42.96
N LEU A 122 -46.61 -30.66 -42.42
CA LEU A 122 -46.00 -31.11 -41.16
C LEU A 122 -46.88 -30.94 -39.91
N GLU A 123 -47.83 -30.02 -39.92
CA GLU A 123 -48.74 -29.72 -38.79
C GLU A 123 -49.73 -30.85 -38.48
N ASN A 124 -49.92 -31.79 -39.42
CA ASN A 124 -50.72 -32.99 -39.19
C ASN A 124 -49.99 -34.02 -38.32
N TYR A 125 -48.66 -33.94 -38.30
CA TYR A 125 -47.82 -34.90 -37.59
C TYR A 125 -47.26 -34.33 -36.29
N PHE A 126 -47.16 -33.01 -36.17
CA PHE A 126 -46.60 -32.35 -34.99
C PHE A 126 -47.57 -31.33 -34.38
N ALA A 127 -47.60 -31.25 -33.06
CA ALA A 127 -48.32 -30.28 -32.25
C ALA A 127 -47.33 -29.50 -31.38
N ALA A 128 -47.35 -28.17 -31.43
CA ALA A 128 -46.52 -27.35 -30.55
C ALA A 128 -47.13 -27.23 -29.16
N GLN A 129 -46.27 -27.23 -28.14
CA GLN A 129 -46.62 -26.90 -26.76
C GLN A 129 -45.51 -26.06 -26.14
N ILE A 130 -45.84 -25.26 -25.12
CA ILE A 130 -44.85 -24.58 -24.29
C ILE A 130 -44.70 -25.33 -22.97
N LYS A 131 -43.48 -25.81 -22.69
CA LYS A 131 -43.13 -26.47 -21.44
C LYS A 131 -41.96 -25.72 -20.80
N THR A 132 -42.13 -25.25 -19.57
CA THR A 132 -41.11 -24.44 -18.85
C THR A 132 -40.62 -23.20 -19.63
N GLY A 133 -41.52 -22.56 -20.39
CA GLY A 133 -41.23 -21.33 -21.16
C GLY A 133 -40.52 -21.53 -22.50
N LYS A 134 -40.18 -22.77 -22.88
CA LYS A 134 -39.61 -23.12 -24.18
C LYS A 134 -40.64 -23.78 -25.09
N LEU A 135 -40.55 -23.47 -26.38
CA LEU A 135 -41.36 -24.08 -27.43
C LEU A 135 -40.83 -25.48 -27.74
N GLU A 136 -41.67 -26.50 -27.55
CA GLU A 136 -41.41 -27.90 -27.91
C GLU A 136 -42.47 -28.37 -28.93
N PHE A 137 -42.05 -29.17 -29.92
CA PHE A 137 -42.95 -29.76 -30.90
C PHE A 137 -43.08 -31.27 -30.60
N LEU A 138 -44.30 -31.71 -30.31
CA LEU A 138 -44.65 -33.09 -29.98
C LEU A 138 -45.28 -33.79 -31.17
N LEU A 139 -45.05 -35.09 -31.34
CA LEU A 139 -45.72 -35.87 -32.38
C LEU A 139 -47.18 -36.16 -32.03
N LYS A 140 -48.08 -35.88 -32.97
CA LYS A 140 -49.49 -36.25 -32.90
C LYS A 140 -49.67 -37.75 -33.11
N ASP A 141 -48.91 -38.34 -34.03
CA ASP A 141 -48.90 -39.78 -34.27
C ASP A 141 -47.64 -40.38 -33.68
N LYS A 142 -47.80 -41.13 -32.59
CA LYS A 142 -46.70 -41.71 -31.81
C LYS A 142 -45.99 -42.86 -32.53
N GLN A 143 -46.44 -43.25 -33.71
CA GLN A 143 -45.82 -44.32 -34.51
C GLN A 143 -44.69 -43.80 -35.43
N LEU A 144 -44.60 -42.48 -35.65
CA LEU A 144 -43.49 -41.85 -36.37
C LEU A 144 -42.24 -41.83 -35.49
N THR A 145 -41.18 -42.50 -35.93
CA THR A 145 -39.98 -42.80 -35.14
C THR A 145 -38.78 -42.08 -35.75
N SER A 146 -38.07 -41.28 -34.96
CA SER A 146 -36.87 -40.55 -35.39
C SER A 146 -35.73 -41.54 -35.64
N ILE A 147 -34.74 -41.18 -36.45
CA ILE A 147 -33.53 -41.99 -36.58
C ILE A 147 -32.75 -42.09 -35.25
N ASP A 148 -33.02 -41.15 -34.33
CA ASP A 148 -32.49 -41.11 -32.98
C ASP A 148 -33.29 -42.00 -31.99
N ASP A 149 -34.52 -42.44 -32.34
CA ASP A 149 -35.39 -43.28 -31.50
C ASP A 149 -35.06 -44.80 -31.59
N PHE A 150 -34.02 -45.18 -32.34
CA PHE A 150 -33.46 -46.53 -32.33
C PHE A 150 -32.45 -46.77 -31.19
N ASP A 151 -32.58 -46.03 -30.09
CA ASP A 151 -32.02 -46.37 -28.78
C ASP A 151 -33.17 -46.65 -27.80
N LEU A 152 -33.46 -47.94 -27.59
CA LEU A 152 -34.41 -48.41 -26.59
C LEU A 152 -33.84 -48.19 -25.18
N VAL A 153 -34.44 -47.28 -24.40
CA VAL A 153 -34.63 -47.48 -22.96
C VAL A 153 -36.05 -47.05 -22.56
N GLU A 154 -36.90 -48.05 -22.31
CA GLU A 154 -38.06 -47.92 -21.42
C GLU A 154 -37.60 -47.83 -19.96
N GLU A 155 -38.04 -46.80 -19.23
CA GLU A 155 -38.34 -47.00 -17.81
C GLU A 155 -39.68 -47.73 -17.71
N SER A 156 -39.64 -49.04 -17.53
CA SER A 156 -40.82 -49.81 -17.16
C SER A 156 -41.11 -49.65 -15.67
N LEU A 157 -42.37 -49.29 -15.39
CA LEU A 157 -43.17 -49.55 -14.20
C LEU A 157 -42.61 -50.60 -13.22
N ALA A 158 -42.70 -50.26 -11.94
CA ALA A 158 -42.27 -51.06 -10.80
C ALA A 158 -42.67 -52.55 -10.86
N PRO A 159 -41.77 -53.46 -10.47
CA PRO A 159 -42.16 -54.74 -9.88
C PRO A 159 -42.11 -54.62 -8.35
N LYS A 160 -43.28 -54.66 -7.70
CA LYS A 160 -43.34 -55.20 -6.33
C LYS A 160 -43.06 -56.70 -6.43
N VAL A 161 -41.81 -57.08 -6.25
CA VAL A 161 -41.46 -58.44 -5.84
C VAL A 161 -40.62 -58.32 -4.58
N LYS A 162 -41.21 -58.73 -3.45
CA LYS A 162 -40.48 -59.00 -2.22
C LYS A 162 -39.38 -59.99 -2.55
N THR A 163 -38.12 -59.59 -2.43
CA THR A 163 -37.00 -60.51 -2.24
C THR A 163 -35.96 -59.82 -1.37
N THR A 164 -35.50 -60.57 -0.38
CA THR A 164 -34.43 -60.27 0.58
C THR A 164 -33.32 -59.39 0.00
N ALA A 165 -32.94 -58.34 0.74
CA ALA A 165 -31.82 -57.46 0.40
C ALA A 165 -30.50 -58.26 0.32
N GLU A 166 -30.12 -58.67 -0.90
CA GLU A 166 -28.75 -59.04 -1.24
C GLU A 166 -28.00 -57.75 -1.60
N GLN A 167 -26.83 -57.54 -0.98
CA GLN A 167 -25.98 -56.36 -1.22
C GLN A 167 -25.61 -56.27 -2.72
N GLN A 168 -26.02 -55.20 -3.40
CA GLN A 168 -25.61 -54.95 -4.78
C GLN A 168 -24.21 -54.32 -4.79
N HIS A 169 -23.29 -54.93 -5.53
CA HIS A 169 -21.89 -54.50 -5.61
C HIS A 169 -21.68 -53.63 -6.86
N HIS A 170 -20.92 -52.54 -6.71
CA HIS A 170 -20.51 -51.68 -7.82
C HIS A 170 -19.15 -52.14 -8.36
N PHE A 171 -18.99 -52.12 -9.68
CA PHE A 171 -17.75 -52.49 -10.37
C PHE A 171 -17.62 -51.71 -11.68
N VAL A 172 -16.42 -51.66 -12.24
CA VAL A 172 -16.10 -50.96 -13.48
C VAL A 172 -16.00 -51.96 -14.62
N VAL A 173 -16.63 -51.67 -15.75
CA VAL A 173 -16.51 -52.46 -16.98
C VAL A 173 -15.76 -51.65 -18.03
N LEU A 174 -14.64 -52.18 -18.51
CA LEU A 174 -13.91 -51.67 -19.66
C LEU A 174 -14.55 -52.27 -20.91
N THR A 175 -15.20 -51.39 -21.68
CA THR A 175 -15.89 -51.74 -22.90
C THR A 175 -15.43 -50.85 -24.08
N ARG A 176 -16.03 -51.03 -25.25
CA ARG A 176 -15.68 -50.37 -26.51
C ARG A 176 -16.98 -49.87 -27.10
N ASN A 177 -17.00 -48.65 -27.58
CA ASN A 177 -18.18 -48.13 -28.25
C ASN A 177 -18.46 -48.95 -29.52
N ARG A 178 -19.72 -49.35 -29.69
CA ARG A 178 -20.21 -50.20 -30.79
C ARG A 178 -19.95 -49.58 -32.17
N TYR A 179 -20.04 -48.26 -32.29
CA TYR A 179 -19.92 -47.52 -33.54
C TYR A 179 -18.51 -47.00 -33.78
N TYR A 180 -17.95 -46.27 -32.81
CA TYR A 180 -16.67 -45.57 -32.97
C TYR A 180 -15.45 -46.41 -32.60
N LYS A 181 -15.66 -47.60 -32.03
CA LYS A 181 -14.57 -48.53 -31.78
C LYS A 181 -13.48 -47.91 -30.87
N ASN A 182 -13.83 -46.92 -30.05
CA ASN A 182 -12.98 -46.31 -29.04
C ASN A 182 -13.27 -46.90 -27.64
N LEU A 183 -12.34 -46.69 -26.71
CA LEU A 183 -12.47 -47.13 -25.32
C LEU A 183 -13.67 -46.45 -24.64
N GLN A 184 -14.51 -47.25 -23.97
CA GLN A 184 -15.60 -46.78 -23.14
C GLN A 184 -15.47 -47.41 -21.74
N ILE A 185 -15.67 -46.63 -20.70
CA ILE A 185 -15.56 -47.10 -19.30
C ILE A 185 -16.91 -46.88 -18.64
N LEU A 186 -17.50 -47.95 -18.11
CA LEU A 186 -18.83 -47.92 -17.51
C LEU A 186 -18.75 -48.29 -16.02
N LEU A 187 -19.47 -47.56 -15.18
CA LEU A 187 -19.74 -47.96 -13.80
C LEU A 187 -21.00 -48.83 -13.80
N CYS A 188 -20.92 -50.05 -13.29
CA CYS A 188 -22.02 -51.02 -13.29
C CYS A 188 -22.33 -51.50 -11.86
N ARG A 189 -23.55 -52.01 -11.66
CA ARG A 189 -23.98 -52.66 -10.41
C ARG A 189 -24.72 -53.96 -10.69
N ALA A 190 -24.43 -54.99 -9.90
CA ALA A 190 -25.09 -56.29 -9.96
C ALA A 190 -24.95 -57.07 -8.64
N PRO A 191 -25.83 -58.04 -8.33
CA PRO A 191 -25.59 -59.02 -7.27
C PRO A 191 -24.42 -59.94 -7.63
N MET A 192 -23.62 -60.36 -6.63
CA MET A 192 -22.45 -61.23 -6.83
C MET A 192 -22.76 -62.71 -6.52
N THR A 193 -22.08 -63.62 -7.22
CA THR A 193 -22.05 -65.05 -6.89
C THR A 193 -21.15 -65.33 -5.68
N LYS A 194 -21.28 -66.49 -5.02
CA LYS A 194 -20.38 -66.91 -3.92
C LYS A 194 -18.90 -67.02 -4.34
N SER A 195 -18.63 -67.12 -5.65
CA SER A 195 -17.29 -67.12 -6.25
C SER A 195 -16.80 -65.72 -6.67
N GLY A 196 -17.55 -64.65 -6.38
CA GLY A 196 -17.15 -63.27 -6.63
C GLY A 196 -17.41 -62.74 -8.05
N LEU A 197 -18.16 -63.45 -8.90
CA LEU A 197 -18.52 -63.00 -10.26
C LEU A 197 -19.90 -62.32 -10.30
N PRO A 198 -20.12 -61.29 -11.16
CA PRO A 198 -21.41 -60.62 -11.30
C PRO A 198 -22.50 -61.57 -11.83
N LYS A 199 -23.73 -61.47 -11.29
CA LYS A 199 -24.90 -62.22 -11.73
C LYS A 199 -25.87 -61.30 -12.48
N ASN A 200 -26.47 -61.79 -13.58
CA ASN A 200 -27.47 -61.02 -14.33
C ASN A 200 -28.72 -60.73 -13.47
N PRO A 201 -29.39 -59.55 -13.63
CA PRO A 201 -29.09 -58.48 -14.59
C PRO A 201 -27.99 -57.52 -14.12
N ILE A 202 -27.09 -57.14 -15.04
CA ILE A 202 -26.07 -56.10 -14.82
C ILE A 202 -26.67 -54.78 -15.30
N SER A 203 -26.67 -53.76 -14.43
CA SER A 203 -27.19 -52.43 -14.78
C SER A 203 -26.08 -51.39 -14.74
N ALA A 204 -26.07 -50.47 -15.71
CA ALA A 204 -25.18 -49.30 -15.66
C ALA A 204 -25.64 -48.34 -14.54
N SER A 205 -24.69 -47.70 -13.88
CA SER A 205 -24.90 -46.73 -12.81
C SER A 205 -24.35 -45.37 -13.23
N GLU A 206 -25.06 -44.31 -12.89
CA GLU A 206 -24.63 -42.94 -13.19
C GLU A 206 -23.43 -42.53 -12.33
N SER A 207 -22.33 -42.16 -12.98
CA SER A 207 -21.14 -41.60 -12.33
C SER A 207 -21.25 -40.10 -12.05
N GLN A 208 -22.04 -39.34 -12.82
CA GLN A 208 -22.15 -37.87 -12.73
C GLN A 208 -22.69 -37.40 -11.37
N SER A 209 -23.73 -38.03 -10.87
CA SER A 209 -24.34 -37.69 -9.57
C SER A 209 -23.38 -37.93 -8.40
N ARG A 210 -22.43 -38.86 -8.55
CA ARG A 210 -21.40 -39.19 -7.55
C ARG A 210 -20.26 -38.18 -7.50
N ILE A 211 -20.00 -37.43 -8.57
CA ILE A 211 -18.98 -36.37 -8.60
C ILE A 211 -19.28 -35.33 -7.51
N TRP A 212 -20.54 -34.92 -7.37
CA TRP A 212 -20.98 -33.92 -6.39
C TRP A 212 -21.11 -34.45 -4.96
N GLN A 213 -21.09 -35.78 -4.78
CA GLN A 213 -21.21 -36.45 -3.48
C GLN A 213 -19.85 -36.92 -2.93
N SER A 214 -18.79 -36.82 -3.73
CA SER A 214 -17.45 -37.29 -3.38
C SER A 214 -16.81 -36.36 -2.34
N SER A 215 -16.07 -36.94 -1.40
CA SER A 215 -15.45 -36.20 -0.29
C SER A 215 -13.96 -35.92 -0.51
N SER A 216 -13.34 -36.64 -1.43
CA SER A 216 -11.94 -36.47 -1.82
C SER A 216 -11.79 -36.05 -3.29
N ILE A 217 -10.71 -35.32 -3.57
CA ILE A 217 -10.36 -34.89 -4.93
C ILE A 217 -10.11 -36.09 -5.84
N GLU A 218 -9.53 -37.17 -5.30
CA GLU A 218 -9.21 -38.38 -6.07
C GLU A 218 -10.47 -39.15 -6.50
N GLU A 219 -11.49 -39.23 -5.65
CA GLU A 219 -12.80 -39.78 -6.00
C GLU A 219 -13.51 -38.92 -7.07
N MET A 220 -13.46 -37.59 -6.92
CA MET A 220 -14.01 -36.68 -7.92
C MET A 220 -13.32 -36.85 -9.28
N GLN A 221 -11.99 -36.93 -9.31
CA GLN A 221 -11.22 -37.19 -10.52
C GLN A 221 -11.56 -38.55 -11.13
N PHE A 222 -11.70 -39.59 -10.32
CA PHE A 222 -12.10 -40.92 -10.77
C PHE A 222 -13.48 -40.92 -11.42
N TYR A 223 -14.52 -40.38 -10.75
CA TYR A 223 -15.87 -40.34 -11.31
C TYR A 223 -15.99 -39.42 -12.52
N THR A 224 -15.26 -38.30 -12.53
CA THR A 224 -15.19 -37.40 -13.68
C THR A 224 -14.58 -38.11 -14.88
N ALA A 225 -13.50 -38.86 -14.67
CA ALA A 225 -12.88 -39.64 -15.74
C ALA A 225 -13.79 -40.76 -16.25
N VAL A 226 -14.43 -41.53 -15.36
CA VAL A 226 -15.41 -42.56 -15.76
C VAL A 226 -16.57 -41.96 -16.55
N TYR A 227 -17.09 -40.79 -16.14
CA TYR A 227 -18.13 -40.07 -16.87
C TYR A 227 -17.67 -39.59 -18.25
N GLN A 228 -16.46 -39.04 -18.35
CA GLN A 228 -15.88 -38.63 -19.64
C GLN A 228 -15.78 -39.81 -20.61
N PHE A 229 -15.35 -40.97 -20.13
CA PHE A 229 -15.25 -42.19 -20.95
C PHE A 229 -16.60 -42.87 -21.20
N SER A 230 -17.70 -42.47 -20.54
CA SER A 230 -19.02 -43.03 -20.80
C SER A 230 -19.80 -42.29 -21.90
N GLN A 231 -19.53 -40.99 -22.14
CA GLN A 231 -20.34 -40.07 -22.96
C GLN A 231 -20.09 -40.09 -24.49
N ALA A 232 -19.38 -41.08 -25.03
CA ALA A 232 -19.22 -41.37 -26.48
C ALA A 232 -18.72 -40.27 -27.45
N VAL A 233 -18.53 -39.01 -27.06
CA VAL A 233 -18.03 -37.93 -27.95
C VAL A 233 -16.56 -37.63 -27.65
N GLN A 234 -15.64 -38.08 -28.50
CA GLN A 234 -14.20 -37.78 -28.37
C GLN A 234 -13.77 -36.67 -29.33
N GLN A 235 -13.31 -35.54 -28.77
CA GLN A 235 -12.28 -34.70 -29.37
C GLN A 235 -11.25 -34.35 -28.29
N ASP A 236 -10.01 -34.83 -28.48
CA ASP A 236 -8.76 -34.41 -27.82
C ASP A 236 -8.81 -34.01 -26.33
N ILE A 237 -9.46 -34.81 -25.50
CA ILE A 237 -9.17 -34.79 -24.06
C ILE A 237 -7.77 -35.39 -23.87
N GLU A 238 -6.98 -34.86 -22.93
CA GLU A 238 -5.73 -35.47 -22.47
C GLU A 238 -6.02 -36.87 -21.87
N ILE A 239 -6.15 -37.88 -22.75
CA ILE A 239 -6.57 -39.24 -22.41
C ILE A 239 -5.68 -39.84 -21.30
N SER A 240 -4.42 -39.40 -21.19
CA SER A 240 -3.50 -39.90 -20.17
C SER A 240 -3.90 -39.53 -18.74
N SER A 241 -4.36 -38.30 -18.46
CA SER A 241 -4.65 -37.85 -17.09
C SER A 241 -5.94 -38.50 -16.56
N SER A 242 -6.99 -38.53 -17.39
CA SER A 242 -8.26 -39.19 -17.04
C SER A 242 -8.10 -40.71 -16.89
N LEU A 243 -7.35 -41.40 -17.76
CA LEU A 243 -7.09 -42.84 -17.58
C LEU A 243 -6.24 -43.13 -16.34
N LYS A 244 -5.27 -42.26 -15.99
CA LYS A 244 -4.54 -42.38 -14.73
C LYS A 244 -5.44 -42.23 -13.51
N ALA A 245 -6.42 -41.32 -13.56
CA ALA A 245 -7.40 -41.16 -12.48
C ALA A 245 -8.25 -42.43 -12.30
N VAL A 246 -8.71 -43.07 -13.40
CA VAL A 246 -9.41 -44.36 -13.34
C VAL A 246 -8.51 -45.46 -12.78
N ALA A 247 -7.26 -45.50 -13.23
CA ALA A 247 -6.28 -46.50 -12.83
C ALA A 247 -5.93 -46.51 -11.34
N LYS A 248 -5.88 -45.32 -10.72
CA LYS A 248 -5.60 -45.18 -9.28
C LYS A 248 -6.66 -45.89 -8.42
N ASN A 249 -7.89 -46.00 -8.92
CA ASN A 249 -9.02 -46.70 -8.29
C ASN A 249 -9.12 -46.43 -6.77
N PRO A 250 -9.30 -45.17 -6.33
CA PRO A 250 -9.38 -44.82 -4.90
C PRO A 250 -10.55 -45.48 -4.18
N LEU A 251 -11.54 -45.96 -4.92
CA LEU A 251 -12.75 -46.62 -4.42
C LEU A 251 -12.61 -48.15 -4.29
N HIS A 252 -11.45 -48.71 -4.69
CA HIS A 252 -11.18 -50.15 -4.66
C HIS A 252 -12.25 -51.01 -5.35
N LEU A 253 -12.82 -50.52 -6.46
CA LEU A 253 -13.83 -51.24 -7.22
C LEU A 253 -13.21 -52.37 -8.04
N ASP A 254 -13.96 -53.46 -8.25
CA ASP A 254 -13.55 -54.54 -9.17
C ASP A 254 -13.60 -54.07 -10.62
N PHE A 255 -12.65 -54.49 -11.44
CA PHE A 255 -12.61 -54.19 -12.87
C PHE A 255 -12.90 -55.45 -13.69
N TYR A 256 -13.70 -55.29 -14.74
CA TYR A 256 -14.05 -56.36 -15.68
C TYR A 256 -13.80 -55.90 -17.12
N LEU A 257 -13.24 -56.78 -17.94
CA LEU A 257 -13.07 -56.58 -19.38
C LEU A 257 -14.21 -57.27 -20.13
N HIS A 258 -14.87 -56.52 -21.02
CA HIS A 258 -15.92 -57.04 -21.88
C HIS A 258 -15.34 -57.78 -23.11
N ASP A 259 -15.80 -59.00 -23.33
CA ASP A 259 -15.41 -59.84 -24.47
C ASP A 259 -16.41 -59.71 -25.63
N TYR A 260 -16.12 -58.77 -26.55
CA TYR A 260 -16.99 -58.47 -27.70
C TYR A 260 -17.06 -59.59 -28.73
N GLU A 261 -16.12 -60.54 -28.73
CA GLU A 261 -16.18 -61.67 -29.67
C GLU A 261 -17.31 -62.62 -29.30
N LYS A 262 -17.77 -62.60 -28.04
CA LYS A 262 -18.91 -63.40 -27.56
C LYS A 262 -20.26 -62.72 -27.72
N SER A 263 -20.37 -61.42 -27.41
CA SER A 263 -21.61 -60.65 -27.60
C SER A 263 -21.34 -59.14 -27.54
N ASP A 264 -22.16 -58.36 -28.25
CA ASP A 264 -22.19 -56.89 -28.10
C ASP A 264 -22.78 -56.46 -26.74
N ASN A 265 -23.61 -57.31 -26.12
CA ASN A 265 -24.30 -56.99 -24.87
C ASN A 265 -23.51 -57.44 -23.64
N ILE A 266 -23.41 -56.56 -22.64
CA ILE A 266 -22.74 -56.85 -21.37
C ILE A 266 -23.60 -57.80 -20.54
N THR A 267 -23.13 -59.03 -20.36
CA THR A 267 -23.76 -60.07 -19.54
C THR A 267 -22.71 -60.74 -18.67
N ALA A 268 -23.13 -61.43 -17.61
CA ALA A 268 -22.23 -62.16 -16.71
C ALA A 268 -21.26 -63.12 -17.45
N SER A 269 -21.68 -63.71 -18.58
CA SER A 269 -20.86 -64.63 -19.38
C SER A 269 -19.86 -63.93 -20.32
N THR A 270 -20.02 -62.63 -20.57
CA THR A 270 -19.13 -61.84 -21.45
C THR A 270 -18.12 -61.00 -20.66
N LEU A 271 -18.14 -61.07 -19.33
CA LEU A 271 -17.21 -60.34 -18.46
C LEU A 271 -16.12 -61.26 -17.93
N SER A 272 -14.88 -60.78 -18.01
CA SER A 272 -13.72 -61.40 -17.38
C SER A 272 -13.14 -60.45 -16.34
N PRO A 273 -12.88 -60.88 -15.09
CA PRO A 273 -12.29 -60.01 -14.08
C PRO A 273 -10.87 -59.65 -14.53
N VAL A 274 -10.47 -58.39 -14.37
CA VAL A 274 -9.12 -57.91 -14.70
C VAL A 274 -8.63 -56.97 -13.61
N GLN A 275 -7.32 -56.94 -13.39
CA GLN A 275 -6.71 -55.93 -12.52
C GLN A 275 -6.10 -54.82 -13.36
N PHE A 276 -6.32 -53.57 -12.95
CA PHE A 276 -5.77 -52.41 -13.64
C PHE A 276 -4.49 -51.96 -12.96
N ASN A 277 -3.39 -51.85 -13.72
CA ASN A 277 -2.10 -51.40 -13.21
C ASN A 277 -1.55 -50.25 -14.05
N LEU A 278 -1.00 -49.24 -13.38
CA LEU A 278 -0.21 -48.19 -14.04
C LEU A 278 1.19 -48.71 -14.33
N ASN A 279 1.64 -48.55 -15.57
CA ASN A 279 2.99 -48.92 -15.96
C ASN A 279 3.71 -47.77 -16.65
N LYS A 280 4.89 -47.41 -16.15
CA LYS A 280 5.82 -46.51 -16.86
C LYS A 280 6.60 -47.23 -17.97
N GLY A 281 6.62 -48.58 -17.96
CA GLY A 281 7.01 -49.47 -19.05
C GLY A 281 8.30 -49.09 -19.78
N ASP A 282 9.44 -49.56 -19.29
CA ASP A 282 10.71 -49.30 -19.97
C ASP A 282 10.90 -50.31 -21.11
N ILE A 283 10.76 -49.84 -22.34
CA ILE A 283 11.11 -50.62 -23.52
C ILE A 283 12.62 -50.60 -23.73
N LYS A 284 13.20 -51.79 -23.92
CA LYS A 284 14.58 -52.00 -24.31
C LYS A 284 14.63 -52.67 -25.68
N LEU A 285 15.45 -52.12 -26.57
CA LEU A 285 15.76 -52.73 -27.86
C LEU A 285 17.19 -53.24 -27.85
N PHE A 286 17.37 -54.52 -28.16
CA PHE A 286 18.68 -55.16 -28.27
C PHE A 286 19.07 -55.27 -29.75
N ILE A 287 20.16 -54.61 -30.13
CA ILE A 287 20.69 -54.61 -31.49
C ILE A 287 21.94 -55.49 -31.53
N THR A 288 21.91 -56.52 -32.38
CA THR A 288 23.01 -57.48 -32.58
C THR A 288 23.30 -57.66 -34.07
N LYS A 289 24.57 -57.62 -34.48
CA LYS A 289 25.03 -57.85 -35.85
C LYS A 289 25.17 -59.35 -36.09
N LYS A 290 24.43 -59.88 -37.06
CA LYS A 290 24.48 -61.27 -37.52
C LYS A 290 24.81 -61.30 -39.01
N GLY A 291 26.09 -61.50 -39.34
CA GLY A 291 26.57 -61.50 -40.73
C GLY A 291 26.37 -60.15 -41.42
N ALA A 292 25.61 -60.11 -42.53
CA ALA A 292 25.32 -58.89 -43.29
C ALA A 292 24.11 -58.09 -42.77
N PHE A 293 23.46 -58.54 -41.68
CA PHE A 293 22.25 -57.92 -41.13
C PHE A 293 22.44 -57.54 -39.65
N TYR A 294 21.72 -56.50 -39.22
CA TYR A 294 21.46 -56.20 -37.82
C TYR A 294 20.10 -56.76 -37.44
N ALA A 295 20.08 -57.60 -36.40
CA ALA A 295 18.88 -58.11 -35.78
C ALA A 295 18.53 -57.26 -34.57
N ILE A 296 17.29 -56.74 -34.55
CA ILE A 296 16.76 -55.91 -33.48
C ILE A 296 15.66 -56.70 -32.78
N HIS A 297 15.87 -57.00 -31.50
CA HIS A 297 14.90 -57.62 -30.62
C HIS A 297 14.39 -56.58 -29.62
N GLY A 298 13.15 -56.71 -29.16
CA GLY A 298 12.56 -55.76 -28.24
C GLY A 298 11.84 -56.42 -27.09
N GLU A 299 12.07 -55.89 -25.89
CA GLU A 299 11.45 -56.31 -24.64
C GLU A 299 10.89 -55.09 -23.91
N ILE A 300 9.76 -55.27 -23.21
CA ILE A 300 9.26 -54.30 -22.24
C ILE A 300 9.46 -54.85 -20.83
N HIS A 301 10.02 -54.01 -19.95
CA HIS A 301 10.18 -54.35 -18.55
C HIS A 301 8.98 -53.81 -17.77
N ILE A 302 8.26 -54.71 -17.12
CA ILE A 302 7.15 -54.39 -16.23
C ILE A 302 7.54 -54.87 -14.84
N HIS A 303 7.76 -53.91 -13.94
CA HIS A 303 8.44 -54.15 -12.67
C HIS A 303 9.83 -54.79 -12.88
N THR A 304 10.03 -56.05 -12.50
CA THR A 304 11.30 -56.79 -12.64
C THR A 304 11.27 -57.85 -13.74
N ILE A 305 10.13 -58.05 -14.41
CA ILE A 305 9.93 -59.12 -15.39
C ILE A 305 10.00 -58.53 -16.80
N ALA A 306 10.79 -59.14 -17.66
CA ALA A 306 10.90 -58.79 -19.07
C ALA A 306 9.90 -59.61 -19.90
N TYR A 307 9.18 -58.92 -20.79
CA TYR A 307 8.24 -59.52 -21.74
C TYR A 307 8.66 -59.14 -23.15
N ASN A 308 8.71 -60.12 -24.06
CA ASN A 308 9.00 -59.83 -25.47
C ASN A 308 7.85 -59.03 -26.07
N LEU A 309 8.17 -58.02 -26.89
CA LEU A 309 7.14 -57.17 -27.48
C LEU A 309 6.18 -57.91 -28.44
N GLN A 310 6.65 -58.99 -29.07
CA GLN A 310 5.84 -59.80 -29.99
C GLN A 310 4.73 -60.58 -29.28
N ASP A 311 4.92 -60.94 -28.01
CA ASP A 311 4.01 -61.80 -27.25
C ASP A 311 2.87 -60.98 -26.61
N LEU A 312 2.89 -59.65 -26.81
CA LEU A 312 1.99 -58.71 -26.19
C LEU A 312 0.89 -58.28 -27.14
N VAL A 313 -0.35 -58.39 -26.66
CA VAL A 313 -1.55 -57.95 -27.38
C VAL A 313 -1.94 -56.56 -26.88
N VAL A 314 -2.03 -55.60 -27.79
CA VAL A 314 -2.54 -54.26 -27.50
C VAL A 314 -4.07 -54.28 -27.55
N LEU A 315 -4.72 -53.95 -26.45
CA LEU A 315 -6.17 -53.89 -26.30
C LEU A 315 -6.66 -52.44 -26.20
N LEU A 316 -7.82 -52.18 -26.83
CA LEU A 316 -8.54 -50.91 -26.78
C LEU A 316 -7.66 -49.68 -27.08
N ASP A 317 -6.62 -49.85 -27.91
CA ASP A 317 -5.62 -48.85 -28.29
C ASP A 317 -4.75 -48.25 -27.17
N HIS A 318 -4.91 -48.68 -25.91
CA HIS A 318 -4.25 -48.06 -24.75
C HIS A 318 -3.59 -49.06 -23.77
N PHE A 319 -3.98 -50.33 -23.81
CA PHE A 319 -3.59 -51.32 -22.80
C PHE A 319 -2.82 -52.50 -23.39
N ILE A 320 -2.05 -53.17 -22.54
CA ILE A 320 -1.52 -54.52 -22.79
C ILE A 320 -2.05 -55.48 -21.73
N LEU A 321 -2.42 -56.70 -22.13
CA LEU A 321 -2.94 -57.74 -21.22
C LEU A 321 -1.88 -58.81 -20.93
N ILE A 322 -1.58 -59.04 -19.66
CA ILE A 322 -0.65 -60.09 -19.22
C ILE A 322 -1.25 -60.81 -18.01
N LYS A 323 -1.44 -62.13 -18.11
CA LYS A 323 -1.93 -63.00 -17.02
C LYS A 323 -3.10 -62.38 -16.23
N ASN A 324 -4.09 -61.84 -16.95
CA ASN A 324 -5.30 -61.22 -16.40
C ASN A 324 -5.13 -59.82 -15.77
N GLN A 325 -4.01 -59.14 -16.05
CA GLN A 325 -3.76 -57.74 -15.66
C GLN A 325 -3.64 -56.84 -16.88
N LEU A 326 -4.31 -55.69 -16.84
CA LEU A 326 -4.24 -54.64 -17.86
C LEU A 326 -3.25 -53.57 -17.42
N PHE A 327 -2.24 -53.33 -18.25
CA PHE A 327 -1.27 -52.26 -18.05
C PHE A 327 -1.51 -51.12 -19.04
N LEU A 328 -1.69 -49.90 -18.52
CA LEU A 328 -1.80 -48.68 -19.32
C LEU A 328 -0.41 -48.27 -19.84
N ILE A 329 -0.28 -48.03 -21.15
CA ILE A 329 0.96 -47.52 -21.77
C ILE A 329 0.76 -46.06 -22.17
N GLU A 330 1.44 -45.16 -21.48
CA GLU A 330 1.26 -43.70 -21.65
C GLU A 330 1.88 -43.18 -22.96
N ASN A 331 3.00 -43.76 -23.39
CA ASN A 331 3.71 -43.29 -24.58
C ASN A 331 3.13 -43.94 -25.86
N ARG A 332 2.54 -43.12 -26.74
CA ARG A 332 1.97 -43.58 -28.03
C ARG A 332 3.01 -44.25 -28.94
N PHE A 333 4.28 -43.86 -28.88
CA PHE A 333 5.34 -44.52 -29.66
C PHE A 333 5.63 -45.94 -29.17
N HIS A 334 5.53 -46.18 -27.85
CA HIS A 334 5.67 -47.53 -27.29
C HIS A 334 4.59 -48.46 -27.79
N LEU A 335 3.33 -48.00 -27.83
CA LEU A 335 2.20 -48.77 -28.40
C LEU A 335 2.39 -49.07 -29.90
N LYS A 336 2.83 -48.09 -30.70
CA LYS A 336 3.16 -48.31 -32.11
C LYS A 336 4.28 -49.33 -32.28
N LEU A 337 5.27 -49.30 -31.40
CA LEU A 337 6.42 -50.19 -31.44
C LEU A 337 6.04 -51.62 -31.03
N ILE A 338 5.22 -51.82 -30.00
CA ILE A 338 4.66 -53.14 -29.65
C ILE A 338 3.90 -53.74 -30.85
N ARG A 339 3.03 -52.96 -31.52
CA ARG A 339 2.32 -53.41 -32.72
C ARG A 339 3.25 -53.78 -33.87
N LEU A 340 4.33 -53.03 -34.08
CA LEU A 340 5.30 -53.31 -35.12
C LEU A 340 5.93 -54.70 -34.93
N PHE A 341 6.36 -55.01 -33.71
CA PHE A 341 6.96 -56.31 -33.38
C PHE A 341 5.90 -57.44 -33.40
N GLY A 342 4.69 -57.20 -32.88
CA GLY A 342 3.59 -58.17 -32.97
C GLY A 342 3.24 -58.57 -34.42
N ASN A 343 3.34 -57.64 -35.37
CA ASN A 343 3.05 -57.90 -36.79
C ASN A 343 4.24 -58.49 -37.58
N LYS A 344 5.49 -58.22 -37.14
CA LYS A 344 6.72 -58.57 -37.89
C LYS A 344 7.48 -59.76 -37.30
N GLY A 345 7.13 -60.21 -36.09
CA GLY A 345 7.76 -61.33 -35.40
C GLY A 345 8.92 -60.94 -34.47
N GLU A 346 9.69 -61.95 -34.05
CA GLU A 346 10.64 -61.89 -32.92
C GLU A 346 11.78 -60.88 -33.08
N GLN A 347 12.21 -60.65 -34.32
CA GLN A 347 13.33 -59.76 -34.64
C GLN A 347 13.08 -59.00 -35.95
N LEU A 348 13.45 -57.72 -35.96
CA LEU A 348 13.55 -56.93 -37.19
C LEU A 348 14.96 -57.10 -37.78
N LEU A 349 15.05 -57.45 -39.05
CA LEU A 349 16.32 -57.63 -39.77
C LEU A 349 16.57 -56.46 -40.72
N ILE A 350 17.64 -55.69 -40.47
CA ILE A 350 18.05 -54.54 -41.28
C ILE A 350 19.42 -54.81 -41.90
N HIS A 351 19.54 -54.72 -43.22
CA HIS A 351 20.81 -54.95 -43.89
C HIS A 351 21.86 -53.87 -43.51
N GLN A 352 23.13 -54.26 -43.31
CA GLN A 352 24.18 -53.38 -42.78
C GLN A 352 24.38 -52.06 -43.56
N ARG A 353 24.18 -52.06 -44.89
CA ARG A 353 24.28 -50.85 -45.74
C ARG A 353 23.16 -49.83 -45.49
N LYS A 354 22.02 -50.27 -44.95
CA LYS A 354 20.85 -49.43 -44.65
C LYS A 354 20.69 -49.17 -43.16
N PHE A 355 21.55 -49.77 -42.33
CA PHE A 355 21.47 -49.65 -40.88
C PHE A 355 21.77 -48.22 -40.39
N GLU A 356 22.74 -47.52 -40.99
CA GLU A 356 23.07 -46.15 -40.61
C GLU A 356 21.91 -45.18 -40.88
N GLU A 357 21.27 -45.30 -42.05
CA GLU A 357 20.07 -44.56 -42.42
C GLU A 357 18.90 -44.88 -41.47
N PHE A 358 18.69 -46.15 -41.16
CA PHE A 358 17.67 -46.62 -40.21
C PHE A 358 17.94 -46.12 -38.79
N ASN A 359 19.20 -46.11 -38.34
CA ASN A 359 19.57 -45.61 -37.02
C ASN A 359 19.19 -44.13 -36.89
N ARG A 360 19.57 -43.30 -37.87
CA ARG A 360 19.27 -41.87 -37.89
C ARG A 360 17.77 -41.55 -37.99
N LEU A 361 17.05 -42.24 -38.89
CA LEU A 361 15.64 -41.94 -39.16
C LEU A 361 14.67 -42.56 -38.15
N PHE A 362 15.06 -43.65 -37.48
CA PHE A 362 14.16 -44.40 -36.59
C PHE A 362 14.72 -44.55 -35.17
N LEU A 363 15.89 -45.18 -34.98
CA LEU A 363 16.40 -45.47 -33.64
C LEU A 363 16.71 -44.20 -32.84
N GLU A 364 17.34 -43.18 -33.43
CA GLU A 364 17.64 -41.91 -32.77
C GLU A 364 16.40 -41.09 -32.40
N GLN A 365 15.30 -41.25 -33.15
CA GLN A 365 14.02 -40.58 -32.90
C GLN A 365 13.29 -41.21 -31.70
N ILE A 366 13.43 -42.52 -31.49
CA ILE A 366 12.82 -43.22 -30.35
C ILE A 366 13.74 -43.33 -29.13
N ALA A 367 15.05 -43.11 -29.30
CA ALA A 367 16.07 -43.18 -28.25
C ALA A 367 15.82 -42.22 -27.07
N HIS A 368 14.93 -41.25 -27.23
CA HIS A 368 14.52 -40.37 -26.13
C HIS A 368 13.71 -41.10 -25.04
N SER A 369 12.87 -42.07 -25.41
CA SER A 369 11.98 -42.79 -24.49
C SER A 369 12.22 -44.31 -24.44
N VAL A 370 13.06 -44.84 -25.35
CA VAL A 370 13.40 -46.26 -25.48
C VAL A 370 14.90 -46.46 -25.24
N GLU A 371 15.26 -47.45 -24.43
CA GLU A 371 16.66 -47.79 -24.17
C GLU A 371 17.21 -48.66 -25.32
N LEU A 372 18.29 -48.21 -25.95
CA LEU A 372 18.93 -48.92 -27.06
C LEU A 372 20.19 -49.63 -26.55
N ASN A 373 20.23 -50.96 -26.67
CA ASN A 373 21.32 -51.80 -26.20
C ASN A 373 22.06 -52.43 -27.39
N PHE A 374 23.24 -51.91 -27.70
CA PHE A 374 24.09 -52.41 -28.78
C PHE A 374 25.06 -53.45 -28.24
N LYS A 375 24.95 -54.72 -28.67
CA LYS A 375 25.83 -55.81 -28.19
C LYS A 375 27.22 -55.79 -28.83
N ASP A 376 27.34 -55.29 -30.06
CA ASP A 376 28.59 -55.33 -30.84
C ASP A 376 29.42 -54.05 -30.77
N ILE A 377 28.94 -53.01 -30.06
CA ILE A 377 29.68 -51.76 -29.87
C ILE A 377 30.36 -51.82 -28.49
N PRO A 378 31.70 -51.79 -28.41
CA PRO A 378 32.41 -51.86 -27.14
C PRO A 378 32.18 -50.60 -26.29
N LYS A 379 32.23 -50.77 -24.96
CA LYS A 379 32.25 -49.64 -24.03
C LYS A 379 33.59 -48.89 -24.12
N ALA A 380 33.55 -47.58 -23.89
CA ALA A 380 34.71 -46.72 -23.90
C ALA A 380 35.77 -47.20 -22.89
N SER A 381 37.01 -47.31 -23.33
CA SER A 381 38.16 -47.60 -22.46
C SER A 381 38.58 -46.36 -21.65
N LYS A 382 39.27 -46.57 -20.52
CA LYS A 382 39.78 -45.46 -19.67
C LYS A 382 40.63 -44.43 -20.44
N PRO A 383 41.50 -44.81 -21.40
CA PRO A 383 42.23 -43.85 -22.24
C PRO A 383 41.31 -43.02 -23.14
N GLN A 384 40.35 -43.65 -23.83
CA GLN A 384 39.42 -42.98 -24.74
C GLN A 384 38.54 -41.93 -24.02
N LEU A 385 38.18 -42.20 -22.77
CA LEU A 385 37.41 -41.29 -21.92
C LEU A 385 38.23 -40.05 -21.49
N LYS A 386 39.55 -40.21 -21.30
CA LYS A 386 40.45 -39.10 -20.96
C LYS A 386 40.86 -38.29 -22.19
N GLU A 387 41.14 -38.95 -23.30
CA GLU A 387 41.56 -38.28 -24.55
C GLU A 387 40.48 -37.32 -25.08
N ASN A 388 39.21 -37.70 -24.99
CA ASN A 388 38.08 -36.89 -25.43
C ASN A 388 37.43 -36.08 -24.29
N LEU A 389 38.07 -36.01 -23.11
CA LEU A 389 37.67 -35.19 -21.95
C LEU A 389 36.22 -35.41 -21.45
N TYR A 390 35.57 -36.52 -21.81
CA TYR A 390 34.13 -36.76 -21.56
C TYR A 390 33.68 -36.55 -20.10
N TYR A 391 34.55 -36.86 -19.13
CA TYR A 391 34.26 -36.70 -17.70
C TYR A 391 35.00 -35.52 -17.05
N GLN A 392 36.05 -34.99 -17.69
CA GLN A 392 36.84 -33.88 -17.14
C GLN A 392 36.15 -32.54 -17.41
N ASP A 393 35.53 -32.40 -18.58
CA ASP A 393 34.76 -31.22 -18.97
C ASP A 393 33.25 -31.44 -18.81
N MET A 394 32.86 -32.34 -17.90
CA MET A 394 31.45 -32.62 -17.64
C MET A 394 30.80 -31.42 -16.95
N GLN A 395 29.82 -30.80 -17.61
CA GLN A 395 29.18 -29.59 -17.11
C GLN A 395 27.65 -29.67 -17.21
N PRO A 396 26.91 -29.35 -16.14
CA PRO A 396 25.46 -29.23 -16.21
C PRO A 396 25.04 -27.88 -16.82
N LEU A 397 24.13 -27.95 -17.78
CA LEU A 397 23.57 -26.81 -18.51
C LEU A 397 22.04 -26.80 -18.33
N LEU A 398 21.46 -25.60 -18.33
CA LEU A 398 20.02 -25.40 -18.35
C LEU A 398 19.66 -24.48 -19.50
N PHE A 399 19.05 -25.05 -20.54
CA PHE A 399 18.57 -24.28 -21.69
C PHE A 399 17.16 -23.76 -21.42
N LEU A 400 16.96 -22.49 -21.74
CA LEU A 400 15.67 -21.82 -21.65
C LEU A 400 15.16 -21.55 -23.06
N GLU A 401 14.04 -22.17 -23.42
CA GLU A 401 13.38 -22.00 -24.70
C GLU A 401 11.95 -21.49 -24.49
N GLU A 402 11.51 -20.56 -25.33
CA GLU A 402 10.15 -20.01 -25.24
C GLU A 402 9.21 -20.77 -26.17
N SER A 403 8.06 -21.19 -25.64
CA SER A 403 7.00 -21.87 -26.38
C SER A 403 5.67 -21.24 -25.99
N GLU A 404 5.15 -20.38 -26.88
CA GLU A 404 3.93 -19.61 -26.64
C GLU A 404 4.01 -18.82 -25.32
N ASP A 405 3.15 -19.11 -24.35
CA ASP A 405 3.11 -18.45 -23.04
C ASP A 405 4.00 -19.14 -21.98
N PHE A 406 4.78 -20.15 -22.36
CA PHE A 406 5.60 -20.96 -21.45
C PHE A 406 7.09 -20.83 -21.75
N VAL A 407 7.89 -20.92 -20.70
CA VAL A 407 9.34 -21.07 -20.77
C VAL A 407 9.67 -22.52 -20.42
N ASN A 408 10.29 -23.22 -21.37
CA ASN A 408 10.78 -24.58 -21.23
C ASN A 408 12.19 -24.54 -20.66
N LEU A 409 12.41 -25.29 -19.58
CA LEU A 409 13.68 -25.50 -18.90
C LEU A 409 14.18 -26.90 -19.25
N ILE A 410 15.14 -26.99 -20.16
CA ILE A 410 15.70 -28.25 -20.64
C ILE A 410 17.01 -28.53 -19.88
N PRO A 411 17.03 -29.45 -18.90
CA PRO A 411 18.25 -29.82 -18.21
C PRO A 411 19.12 -30.67 -19.14
N VAL A 412 20.34 -30.22 -19.40
CA VAL A 412 21.30 -30.86 -20.29
C VAL A 412 22.59 -31.15 -19.52
N MET A 413 23.19 -32.31 -19.74
CA MET A 413 24.54 -32.60 -19.28
C MET A 413 25.46 -32.63 -20.51
N ARG A 414 26.52 -31.82 -20.48
CA ARG A 414 27.60 -31.87 -21.47
C ARG A 414 28.64 -32.89 -21.02
N TYR A 415 29.01 -33.80 -21.92
CA TYR A 415 30.10 -34.77 -21.76
C TYR A 415 31.11 -34.52 -22.88
N GLY A 416 32.22 -33.82 -22.59
CA GLY A 416 33.14 -33.35 -23.63
C GLY A 416 32.40 -32.40 -24.60
N GLU A 417 32.36 -32.75 -25.89
CA GLU A 417 31.65 -31.97 -26.92
C GLU A 417 30.17 -32.35 -27.09
N VAL A 418 29.68 -33.39 -26.39
CA VAL A 418 28.34 -33.93 -26.61
C VAL A 418 27.37 -33.42 -25.54
N GLU A 419 26.31 -32.74 -25.97
CA GLU A 419 25.24 -32.23 -25.11
C GLU A 419 24.03 -33.15 -25.15
N ILE A 420 23.62 -33.68 -23.98
CA ILE A 420 22.50 -34.63 -23.90
C ILE A 420 21.50 -34.20 -22.84
N PRO A 421 20.20 -34.09 -23.19
CA PRO A 421 19.14 -33.86 -22.22
C PRO A 421 19.12 -34.95 -21.14
N ILE A 422 19.10 -34.54 -19.88
CA ILE A 422 19.22 -35.45 -18.75
C ILE A 422 18.06 -36.45 -18.72
N LEU A 423 16.84 -35.97 -19.03
CA LEU A 423 15.60 -36.76 -19.03
C LEU A 423 15.48 -37.72 -20.23
N SER A 424 16.38 -37.65 -21.21
CA SER A 424 16.41 -38.55 -22.38
C SER A 424 17.10 -39.88 -22.07
N LYS A 425 16.69 -40.97 -22.73
CA LYS A 425 17.38 -42.27 -22.71
C LYS A 425 18.48 -42.43 -23.76
N ARG A 426 18.84 -41.36 -24.48
CA ARG A 426 19.89 -41.39 -25.51
C ARG A 426 21.24 -41.83 -24.96
N ASN A 427 21.92 -42.67 -25.73
CA ASN A 427 23.30 -43.09 -25.51
C ASN A 427 24.28 -42.04 -26.04
N ILE A 428 25.50 -42.06 -25.49
CA ILE A 428 26.62 -41.25 -25.97
C ILE A 428 27.51 -42.15 -26.82
N PHE A 429 27.74 -41.76 -28.07
CA PHE A 429 28.67 -42.45 -28.97
C PHE A 429 29.93 -41.61 -29.15
N GLY A 430 31.09 -42.25 -29.00
CA GLY A 430 32.38 -41.71 -29.42
C GLY A 430 32.94 -42.52 -30.58
N THR A 431 33.84 -41.92 -31.36
CA THR A 431 34.56 -42.57 -32.45
C THR A 431 36.05 -42.50 -32.19
N ASP A 432 36.75 -43.62 -32.33
CA ASP A 432 38.20 -43.65 -32.26
C ASP A 432 38.86 -43.11 -33.55
N SER A 433 40.18 -42.94 -33.52
CA SER A 433 40.96 -42.46 -34.67
C SER A 433 40.92 -43.36 -35.92
N LYS A 434 40.33 -44.57 -35.80
CA LYS A 434 40.13 -45.53 -36.89
C LYS A 434 38.67 -45.55 -37.38
N GLY A 435 37.81 -44.69 -36.84
CA GLY A 435 36.38 -44.61 -37.19
C GLY A 435 35.50 -45.68 -36.54
N THR A 436 36.02 -46.43 -35.56
CA THR A 436 35.26 -47.43 -34.81
C THR A 436 34.49 -46.75 -33.69
N GLN A 437 33.19 -47.02 -33.60
CA GLN A 437 32.32 -46.46 -32.56
C GLN A 437 32.50 -47.17 -31.21
N PHE A 438 32.39 -46.42 -30.12
CA PHE A 438 32.33 -46.92 -28.75
C PHE A 438 31.26 -46.18 -27.93
N LEU A 439 30.74 -46.81 -26.88
CA LEU A 439 29.70 -46.25 -26.01
C LEU A 439 30.31 -45.61 -24.75
N VAL A 440 29.93 -44.37 -24.46
CA VAL A 440 30.32 -43.67 -23.22
C VAL A 440 29.19 -43.79 -22.17
N ASP A 441 29.54 -44.32 -21.00
CA ASP A 441 28.59 -44.48 -19.89
C ASP A 441 28.24 -43.11 -19.29
N ARG A 442 26.93 -42.82 -19.18
CA ARG A 442 26.39 -41.62 -18.54
C ARG A 442 26.55 -41.67 -17.03
N LYS A 443 26.91 -40.55 -16.40
CA LYS A 443 27.05 -40.42 -14.94
C LYS A 443 25.70 -40.11 -14.31
N ARG A 444 24.87 -41.16 -14.14
CA ARG A 444 23.50 -41.06 -13.61
C ARG A 444 23.41 -40.35 -12.26
N GLU A 445 24.36 -40.58 -11.35
CA GLU A 445 24.37 -39.90 -10.04
C GLU A 445 24.51 -38.38 -10.16
N ALA A 446 25.34 -37.89 -11.09
CA ALA A 446 25.51 -36.45 -11.32
C ALA A 446 24.27 -35.85 -12.00
N GLU A 447 23.69 -36.58 -12.95
CA GLU A 447 22.42 -36.22 -13.60
C GLU A 447 21.26 -36.11 -12.61
N THR A 448 21.10 -37.08 -11.70
CA THR A 448 20.06 -37.08 -10.67
C THR A 448 20.21 -35.89 -9.71
N LYS A 449 21.44 -35.46 -9.39
CA LYS A 449 21.66 -34.26 -8.56
C LYS A 449 21.07 -33.01 -9.23
N VAL A 450 21.32 -32.80 -10.52
CA VAL A 450 20.76 -31.65 -11.28
C VAL A 450 19.24 -31.66 -11.25
N ILE A 451 18.61 -32.80 -11.51
CA ILE A 451 17.15 -32.93 -11.47
C ILE A 451 16.62 -32.65 -10.06
N SER A 452 17.25 -33.20 -9.03
CA SER A 452 16.83 -32.97 -7.63
C SER A 452 16.92 -31.50 -7.22
N LEU A 453 17.87 -30.74 -7.77
CA LEU A 453 18.00 -29.30 -7.54
C LEU A 453 16.86 -28.54 -8.23
N LEU A 454 16.52 -28.89 -9.48
CA LEU A 454 15.40 -28.27 -10.18
C LEU A 454 14.08 -28.50 -9.45
N LEU A 455 13.79 -29.76 -9.08
CA LEU A 455 12.56 -30.12 -8.36
C LEU A 455 12.33 -29.33 -7.07
N LYS A 456 13.41 -29.01 -6.33
CA LYS A 456 13.34 -28.24 -5.09
C LYS A 456 12.93 -26.78 -5.31
N GLN A 457 13.15 -26.23 -6.50
CA GLN A 457 12.92 -24.81 -6.74
C GLN A 457 11.46 -24.45 -7.01
N HIS A 458 10.64 -25.41 -7.45
CA HIS A 458 9.23 -25.10 -7.74
C HIS A 458 8.33 -26.34 -7.62
N PRO A 459 7.19 -26.26 -6.89
CA PRO A 459 6.29 -27.40 -6.68
C PRO A 459 5.79 -28.04 -7.97
N TYR A 460 5.49 -27.24 -9.00
CA TYR A 460 4.98 -27.73 -10.28
C TYR A 460 5.95 -28.65 -11.02
N PHE A 461 7.26 -28.55 -10.75
CA PHE A 461 8.23 -29.45 -11.39
C PHE A 461 8.10 -30.89 -10.91
N GLN A 462 7.65 -31.09 -9.66
CA GLN A 462 7.42 -32.42 -9.12
C GLN A 462 6.23 -33.10 -9.79
N GLU A 463 5.11 -32.37 -9.97
CA GLU A 463 3.93 -32.86 -10.67
C GLU A 463 4.24 -33.24 -12.13
N GLN A 464 5.10 -32.46 -12.79
CA GLN A 464 5.53 -32.71 -14.17
C GLN A 464 6.37 -33.99 -14.31
N MET A 465 7.17 -34.36 -13.31
CA MET A 465 7.92 -35.62 -13.34
C MET A 465 7.02 -36.85 -13.24
N ASP A 466 5.90 -36.75 -12.53
CA ASP A 466 4.94 -37.84 -12.37
C ASP A 466 4.03 -38.00 -13.60
N ALA A 467 3.84 -36.93 -14.38
CA ALA A 467 3.03 -36.92 -15.59
C ALA A 467 3.67 -37.68 -16.78
N GLY A 468 5.00 -37.87 -16.79
CA GLY A 468 5.65 -38.97 -17.50
C GLY A 468 5.80 -38.86 -19.03
N SER A 469 6.10 -37.69 -19.62
CA SER A 469 6.45 -37.64 -21.07
C SER A 469 7.30 -36.46 -21.57
N PHE A 470 7.71 -35.50 -20.73
CA PHE A 470 8.44 -34.31 -21.20
C PHE A 470 9.94 -34.38 -20.91
N GLN A 471 10.76 -34.00 -21.89
CA GLN A 471 12.22 -33.90 -21.79
C GLN A 471 12.68 -32.58 -21.15
N HIS A 472 11.74 -31.78 -20.67
CA HIS A 472 11.93 -30.47 -20.10
C HIS A 472 10.89 -30.23 -19.01
N PHE A 473 11.19 -29.28 -18.15
CA PHE A 473 10.20 -28.67 -17.28
C PHE A 473 9.63 -27.44 -17.96
N TYR A 474 8.43 -27.01 -17.60
CA TYR A 474 7.85 -25.78 -18.14
C TYR A 474 7.23 -24.93 -17.04
N LEU A 475 7.32 -23.61 -17.19
CA LEU A 475 6.62 -22.63 -16.37
C LEU A 475 6.00 -21.58 -17.25
N HIS A 476 4.79 -21.15 -16.91
CA HIS A 476 4.18 -20.01 -17.59
C HIS A 476 5.07 -18.77 -17.38
N ARG A 477 5.25 -17.98 -18.45
CA ARG A 477 6.20 -16.86 -18.52
C ARG A 477 6.06 -15.87 -17.37
N LYS A 478 4.83 -15.59 -16.94
CA LYS A 478 4.53 -14.73 -15.77
C LYS A 478 5.20 -15.23 -14.48
N TYR A 479 5.16 -16.53 -14.21
CA TYR A 479 5.78 -17.12 -13.01
C TYR A 479 7.28 -17.27 -13.18
N PHE A 480 7.74 -17.60 -14.40
CA PHE A 480 9.16 -17.70 -14.69
C PHE A 480 9.90 -16.36 -14.52
N LEU A 481 9.29 -15.24 -14.92
CA LEU A 481 9.86 -13.89 -14.79
C LEU A 481 9.49 -13.20 -13.46
N ASP A 482 8.95 -13.93 -12.48
CA ASP A 482 8.76 -13.40 -11.13
C ASP A 482 10.12 -13.15 -10.48
N SER A 483 10.42 -11.88 -10.21
CA SER A 483 11.71 -11.46 -9.66
C SER A 483 12.02 -12.05 -8.30
N ASN A 484 11.00 -12.47 -7.54
CA ASN A 484 11.20 -13.12 -6.24
C ASN A 484 11.62 -14.59 -6.40
N TRP A 485 11.40 -15.20 -7.57
CA TRP A 485 11.72 -16.60 -7.81
C TRP A 485 12.97 -16.76 -8.65
N PHE A 486 13.04 -16.15 -9.84
CA PHE A 486 14.10 -16.49 -10.80
C PHE A 486 15.49 -16.02 -10.34
N LEU A 487 15.58 -14.90 -9.63
CA LEU A 487 16.86 -14.40 -9.12
C LEU A 487 17.46 -15.37 -8.08
N ASP A 488 16.63 -15.89 -7.18
CA ASP A 488 17.05 -16.84 -6.14
C ASP A 488 17.33 -18.22 -6.74
N ALA A 489 16.48 -18.68 -7.66
CA ALA A 489 16.69 -19.95 -8.38
C ALA A 489 17.99 -19.90 -9.21
N PHE A 490 18.25 -18.80 -9.92
CA PHE A 490 19.45 -18.65 -10.74
C PHE A 490 20.72 -18.56 -9.89
N GLU A 491 20.68 -17.88 -8.75
CA GLU A 491 21.79 -17.79 -7.82
C GLU A 491 22.15 -19.18 -7.27
N GLU A 492 21.15 -19.97 -6.84
CA GLU A 492 21.38 -21.34 -6.37
C GLU A 492 21.90 -22.26 -7.50
N TRP A 493 21.33 -22.18 -8.70
CA TRP A 493 21.79 -22.98 -9.83
C TRP A 493 23.23 -22.66 -10.21
N GLN A 494 23.63 -21.39 -10.23
CA GLN A 494 25.01 -20.99 -10.48
C GLN A 494 25.95 -21.44 -9.37
N HIS A 495 25.54 -21.35 -8.10
CA HIS A 495 26.32 -21.83 -6.96
C HIS A 495 26.59 -23.34 -7.04
N GLN A 496 25.63 -24.12 -7.56
CA GLN A 496 25.77 -25.56 -7.82
C GLN A 496 26.47 -25.88 -9.16
N GLY A 497 26.97 -24.87 -9.88
CA GLY A 497 27.74 -25.03 -11.12
C GLY A 497 26.90 -25.23 -12.39
N ILE A 498 25.58 -25.00 -12.35
CA ILE A 498 24.69 -25.10 -13.51
C ILE A 498 24.76 -23.80 -14.32
N GLN A 499 25.11 -23.91 -15.61
CA GLN A 499 25.15 -22.76 -16.51
C GLN A 499 23.81 -22.58 -17.22
N ILE A 500 23.23 -21.39 -17.09
CA ILE A 500 21.93 -21.04 -17.67
C ILE A 500 22.13 -20.36 -19.03
N ILE A 501 21.49 -20.90 -20.06
CA ILE A 501 21.60 -20.47 -21.45
C ILE A 501 20.20 -20.07 -21.97
N GLY A 502 20.11 -18.98 -22.72
CA GLY A 502 18.86 -18.55 -23.36
C GLY A 502 18.02 -17.50 -22.61
N PHE A 503 18.42 -17.05 -21.41
CA PHE A 503 17.61 -16.07 -20.64
C PHE A 503 17.42 -14.72 -21.35
N ASN A 504 18.49 -14.16 -21.93
CA ASN A 504 18.43 -12.86 -22.61
C ASN A 504 17.81 -12.95 -24.02
N THR A 505 17.65 -14.16 -24.57
CA THR A 505 17.04 -14.39 -25.89
C THR A 505 15.52 -14.56 -25.81
N LEU A 506 14.96 -14.66 -24.60
CA LEU A 506 13.51 -14.66 -24.38
C LEU A 506 12.91 -13.36 -24.91
N HIS A 507 11.81 -13.47 -25.66
CA HIS A 507 11.23 -12.35 -26.37
C HIS A 507 10.86 -11.22 -25.40
N GLY A 508 11.35 -9.99 -25.64
CA GLY A 508 11.05 -8.83 -24.79
C GLY A 508 11.65 -8.84 -23.37
N ASN A 509 12.53 -9.79 -23.04
CA ASN A 509 13.21 -9.80 -21.74
C ASN A 509 14.38 -8.80 -21.72
N LYS A 510 14.30 -7.80 -20.84
CA LYS A 510 15.38 -6.84 -20.59
C LYS A 510 15.97 -6.96 -19.19
N LEU A 511 15.55 -7.94 -18.41
CA LEU A 511 15.97 -8.09 -17.01
C LEU A 511 17.39 -8.64 -16.91
N SER A 512 18.12 -8.18 -15.89
CA SER A 512 19.39 -8.79 -15.53
C SER A 512 19.18 -10.14 -14.86
N ARG A 513 20.04 -11.11 -15.19
CA ARG A 513 20.06 -12.44 -14.58
C ARG A 513 20.72 -12.47 -13.19
N PHE A 514 21.33 -11.36 -12.77
CA PHE A 514 22.09 -11.28 -11.53
C PHE A 514 21.32 -10.51 -10.47
N LYS A 515 21.36 -11.01 -9.23
CA LYS A 515 20.89 -10.27 -8.05
C LYS A 515 21.83 -9.09 -7.78
N GLY A 516 21.26 -7.96 -7.37
CA GLY A 516 22.05 -6.81 -6.94
C GLY A 516 22.85 -7.15 -5.68
N LYS A 517 24.06 -6.60 -5.56
CA LYS A 517 24.85 -6.56 -4.34
C LYS A 517 25.21 -5.11 -4.01
N ILE A 518 25.04 -4.72 -2.75
CA ILE A 518 25.45 -3.41 -2.23
C ILE A 518 26.67 -3.58 -1.36
N HIS A 519 27.62 -2.65 -1.52
CA HIS A 519 28.68 -2.41 -0.56
C HIS A 519 28.59 -0.95 -0.10
N VAL A 520 28.52 -0.72 1.21
CA VAL A 520 28.53 0.61 1.83
C VAL A 520 29.69 0.69 2.81
N GLU A 521 30.45 1.78 2.76
CA GLU A 521 31.53 2.06 3.70
C GLU A 521 31.50 3.56 4.05
N VAL A 522 31.47 3.88 5.34
CA VAL A 522 31.44 5.27 5.83
C VAL A 522 32.80 5.64 6.42
N LEU A 523 33.40 6.69 5.85
CA LEU A 523 34.70 7.23 6.24
C LEU A 523 34.54 8.60 6.93
N SER A 524 35.45 8.94 7.83
CA SER A 524 35.49 10.26 8.47
C SER A 524 36.24 11.27 7.58
N GLY A 525 35.61 12.40 7.27
CA GLY A 525 36.22 13.60 6.69
C GLY A 525 36.40 14.72 7.73
N GLN A 526 36.84 15.92 7.34
CA GLN A 526 36.96 17.03 8.31
C GLN A 526 35.60 17.55 8.79
N ASN A 527 34.70 17.86 7.85
CA ASN A 527 33.36 18.42 8.14
C ASN A 527 32.21 17.42 7.86
N TRP A 528 32.53 16.28 7.25
CA TRP A 528 31.56 15.32 6.70
C TRP A 528 31.89 13.88 7.12
N PHE A 529 30.88 13.02 7.14
CA PHE A 529 30.99 11.58 7.00
C PHE A 529 30.78 11.25 5.52
N ASN A 530 31.77 10.60 4.89
CA ASN A 530 31.73 10.24 3.48
C ASN A 530 31.27 8.80 3.36
N ALA A 531 30.04 8.56 2.88
CA ALA A 531 29.54 7.21 2.65
C ALA A 531 29.78 6.80 1.20
N ASN A 532 30.75 5.92 0.99
CA ASN A 532 31.04 5.26 -0.28
C ASN A 532 30.00 4.17 -0.54
N ILE A 533 29.31 4.24 -1.67
CA ILE A 533 28.21 3.32 -1.98
C ILE A 533 28.47 2.71 -3.36
N GLN A 534 28.60 1.38 -3.42
CA GLN A 534 28.75 0.65 -4.66
C GLN A 534 27.61 -0.36 -4.84
N VAL A 535 26.88 -0.26 -5.96
CA VAL A 535 25.83 -1.21 -6.34
C VAL A 535 26.28 -1.99 -7.57
N LYS A 536 26.33 -3.33 -7.47
CA LYS A 536 26.78 -4.23 -8.54
C LYS A 536 25.75 -5.29 -8.90
N PHE A 537 25.61 -5.60 -10.18
CA PHE A 537 24.79 -6.70 -10.71
C PHE A 537 25.71 -7.61 -11.53
N GLY A 538 26.22 -8.67 -10.88
CA GLY A 538 27.29 -9.50 -11.45
C GLY A 538 28.56 -8.66 -11.74
N PRO A 539 29.11 -8.67 -12.97
CA PRO A 539 30.32 -7.91 -13.31
C PRO A 539 30.07 -6.41 -13.58
N LYS A 540 28.83 -5.92 -13.47
CA LYS A 540 28.45 -4.55 -13.83
C LYS A 540 28.14 -3.71 -12.60
N SER A 541 28.52 -2.43 -12.61
CA SER A 541 28.25 -1.46 -11.53
C SER A 541 27.27 -0.38 -11.98
N VAL A 542 26.62 0.28 -11.02
CA VAL A 542 25.72 1.41 -11.27
C VAL A 542 26.25 2.68 -10.59
N SER A 543 26.27 3.81 -11.30
CA SER A 543 26.66 5.10 -10.72
C SER A 543 25.60 5.66 -9.79
N LEU A 544 26.02 6.41 -8.76
CA LEU A 544 25.09 6.97 -7.78
C LEU A 544 24.10 7.96 -8.37
N LYS A 545 24.48 8.74 -9.40
CA LYS A 545 23.56 9.64 -10.10
C LYS A 545 22.42 8.89 -10.82
N LYS A 546 22.71 7.72 -11.42
CA LYS A 546 21.67 6.87 -12.02
C LYS A 546 20.75 6.30 -10.93
N LEU A 547 21.33 5.89 -9.80
CA LEU A 547 20.60 5.37 -8.65
C LEU A 547 19.69 6.43 -8.00
N GLU A 548 20.18 7.64 -7.79
CA GLU A 548 19.41 8.79 -7.29
C GLU A 548 18.20 9.08 -8.18
N LYS A 549 18.40 9.10 -9.51
CA LYS A 549 17.32 9.30 -10.48
C LYS A 549 16.26 8.19 -10.40
N ALA A 550 16.69 6.93 -10.24
CA ALA A 550 15.78 5.80 -10.11
C ALA A 550 14.96 5.89 -8.81
N VAL A 551 15.61 6.18 -7.68
CA VAL A 551 14.97 6.34 -6.36
C VAL A 551 13.98 7.50 -6.36
N ARG A 552 14.37 8.65 -6.91
CA ARG A 552 13.51 9.85 -7.01
C ARG A 552 12.25 9.60 -7.84
N ASN A 553 12.37 8.77 -8.89
CA ASN A 553 11.24 8.37 -9.74
C ASN A 553 10.49 7.15 -9.19
N ARG A 554 10.90 6.60 -8.03
CA ARG A 554 10.38 5.36 -7.44
C ARG A 554 10.36 4.19 -8.42
N SER A 555 11.38 4.13 -9.28
CA SER A 555 11.54 3.07 -10.26
C SER A 555 12.25 1.88 -9.64
N GLN A 556 11.60 0.72 -9.62
CA GLN A 556 12.20 -0.55 -9.20
C GLN A 556 13.23 -1.09 -10.22
N PHE A 557 13.27 -0.52 -11.41
CA PHE A 557 14.18 -0.91 -12.47
C PHE A 557 15.25 0.14 -12.72
N ILE A 558 16.49 -0.31 -12.85
CA ILE A 558 17.64 0.54 -13.17
C ILE A 558 18.39 0.01 -14.40
N THR A 559 18.62 0.86 -15.39
CA THR A 559 19.33 0.47 -16.62
C THR A 559 20.83 0.38 -16.36
N LEU A 560 21.40 -0.79 -16.65
CA LEU A 560 22.83 -1.08 -16.60
C LEU A 560 23.53 -0.64 -17.89
N ASP A 561 24.86 -0.61 -17.89
CA ASP A 561 25.64 -0.10 -19.03
C ASP A 561 25.54 -0.96 -20.30
N ASP A 562 25.10 -2.21 -20.20
CA ASP A 562 24.85 -3.11 -21.33
C ASP A 562 23.40 -3.04 -21.87
N GLY A 563 22.56 -2.15 -21.32
CA GLY A 563 21.17 -1.97 -21.72
C GLY A 563 20.17 -2.90 -21.00
N THR A 564 20.64 -3.83 -20.16
CA THR A 564 19.77 -4.64 -19.30
C THR A 564 19.27 -3.84 -18.09
N GLN A 565 18.24 -4.34 -17.41
CA GLN A 565 17.60 -3.72 -16.25
C GLN A 565 17.85 -4.53 -14.99
N GLY A 566 18.56 -3.95 -14.03
CA GLY A 566 18.67 -4.46 -12.67
C GLY A 566 17.40 -4.17 -11.88
N ILE A 567 17.00 -5.11 -11.02
CA ILE A 567 15.85 -4.96 -10.12
C ILE A 567 16.36 -4.52 -8.75
N LEU A 568 15.83 -3.40 -8.24
CA LEU A 568 16.12 -2.88 -6.92
C LEU A 568 15.02 -3.33 -5.93
N PRO A 569 15.37 -4.08 -4.87
CA PRO A 569 14.43 -4.40 -3.80
C PRO A 569 13.83 -3.14 -3.17
N GLN A 570 12.58 -3.23 -2.70
CA GLN A 570 11.90 -2.09 -2.05
C GLN A 570 12.68 -1.56 -0.84
N GLN A 571 13.27 -2.46 -0.05
CA GLN A 571 14.10 -2.10 1.11
C GLN A 571 15.31 -1.24 0.70
N TRP A 572 15.87 -1.45 -0.49
CA TRP A 572 16.99 -0.65 -0.98
C TRP A 572 16.55 0.72 -1.46
N LEU A 573 15.38 0.82 -2.11
CA LEU A 573 14.80 2.11 -2.47
C LEU A 573 14.59 2.98 -1.22
N ASP A 574 14.03 2.40 -0.15
CA ASP A 574 13.80 3.11 1.10
C ASP A 574 15.14 3.49 1.79
N LYS A 575 16.13 2.58 1.81
CA LYS A 575 17.49 2.82 2.36
C LYS A 575 18.20 3.95 1.60
N PHE A 576 18.19 3.91 0.27
CA PHE A 576 18.81 4.95 -0.57
C PHE A 576 18.06 6.29 -0.52
N GLU A 577 16.72 6.29 -0.39
CA GLU A 577 15.95 7.52 -0.18
C GLU A 577 16.38 8.19 1.13
N ALA A 578 16.59 7.43 2.21
CA ALA A 578 17.12 7.96 3.46
C ALA A 578 18.54 8.54 3.29
N TYR A 579 19.40 7.86 2.53
CA TYR A 579 20.77 8.30 2.26
C TYR A 579 20.83 9.63 1.51
N PHE A 580 20.09 9.75 0.40
CA PHE A 580 20.07 10.96 -0.40
C PHE A 580 19.40 12.14 0.31
N ASN A 581 18.46 11.89 1.23
CA ASN A 581 17.89 12.93 2.09
C ASN A 581 18.86 13.39 3.19
N ALA A 582 19.75 12.50 3.65
CA ALA A 582 20.75 12.82 4.66
C ALA A 582 21.96 13.57 4.08
N ALA A 583 22.30 13.31 2.81
CA ALA A 583 23.42 13.91 2.11
C ALA A 583 23.24 15.41 1.85
N GLU A 584 24.32 16.18 1.95
CA GLU A 584 24.38 17.58 1.50
C GLU A 584 24.92 17.69 0.06
N SER A 585 25.80 16.76 -0.32
CA SER A 585 26.33 16.64 -1.68
C SER A 585 26.38 15.16 -2.11
N ILE A 586 26.23 14.93 -3.41
CA ILE A 586 26.28 13.60 -4.03
C ILE A 586 27.35 13.63 -5.12
N ALA A 587 28.43 12.88 -4.90
CA ALA A 587 29.46 12.63 -5.91
C ALA A 587 29.12 11.36 -6.72
N ASP A 588 29.97 10.99 -7.68
CA ASP A 588 29.72 9.80 -8.50
C ASP A 588 29.81 8.48 -7.69
N ASP A 589 30.66 8.44 -6.67
CA ASP A 589 30.99 7.21 -5.89
C ASP A 589 30.68 7.31 -4.38
N PHE A 590 30.40 8.51 -3.86
CA PHE A 590 30.11 8.73 -2.45
C PHE A 590 29.09 9.85 -2.21
N ILE A 591 28.52 9.86 -1.01
CA ILE A 591 27.69 10.95 -0.50
C ILE A 591 28.33 11.61 0.72
N GLU A 592 28.17 12.91 0.86
CA GLU A 592 28.69 13.68 2.00
C GLU A 592 27.57 13.96 3.00
N ILE A 593 27.69 13.42 4.20
CA ILE A 593 26.73 13.61 5.30
C ILE A 593 27.37 14.52 6.35
N PRO A 594 26.81 15.69 6.66
CA PRO A 594 27.44 16.62 7.59
C PRO A 594 27.58 16.03 9.01
N LYS A 595 28.71 16.32 9.68
CA LYS A 595 29.00 15.79 11.02
C LYS A 595 27.98 16.14 12.09
N TYR A 596 27.27 17.26 11.97
CA TYR A 596 26.20 17.60 12.92
C TYR A 596 25.04 16.58 12.89
N LYS A 597 24.91 15.78 11.82
CA LYS A 597 23.97 14.65 11.71
C LYS A 597 24.51 13.34 12.32
N PHE A 598 25.55 13.39 13.17
CA PHE A 598 26.18 12.20 13.77
C PHE A 598 25.19 11.23 14.46
N ASN A 599 24.04 11.72 14.95
CA ASN A 599 23.00 10.86 15.55
C ASN A 599 22.16 10.09 14.53
N GLU A 600 22.12 10.53 13.27
CA GLU A 600 21.45 9.83 12.18
C GLU A 600 22.33 8.70 11.63
N ILE A 601 23.66 8.75 11.82
CA ILE A 601 24.60 7.76 11.29
C ILE A 601 24.24 6.35 11.76
N ASP A 602 23.94 6.14 13.05
CA ASP A 602 23.50 4.84 13.59
C ASP A 602 22.14 4.37 13.04
N GLN A 603 21.31 5.27 12.50
CA GLN A 603 20.02 4.93 11.89
C GLN A 603 20.14 4.66 10.39
N LEU A 604 21.12 5.30 9.74
CA LEU A 604 21.36 5.20 8.31
C LEU A 604 22.25 3.98 8.00
N PHE A 605 23.26 3.71 8.83
CA PHE A 605 24.28 2.70 8.53
C PHE A 605 24.37 1.65 9.62
N ASP A 606 24.57 0.41 9.18
CA ASP A 606 24.86 -0.70 10.08
C ASP A 606 26.28 -0.55 10.64
N GLN A 607 26.54 -1.05 11.86
CA GLN A 607 27.87 -0.90 12.48
C GLN A 607 29.01 -1.51 11.65
N ALA A 608 28.71 -2.54 10.85
CA ALA A 608 29.67 -3.17 9.95
C ALA A 608 30.03 -2.30 8.73
N GLU A 609 29.21 -1.29 8.40
CA GLU A 609 29.42 -0.33 7.32
C GLU A 609 30.24 0.89 7.79
N LEU A 610 30.47 1.04 9.12
CA LEU A 610 31.17 2.17 9.72
C LEU A 610 32.65 1.85 9.95
N ASP A 611 33.54 2.72 9.46
CA ASP A 611 34.97 2.61 9.74
C ASP A 611 35.26 2.77 11.25
N PRO A 612 36.25 2.05 11.82
CA PRO A 612 36.60 2.16 13.24
C PRO A 612 36.91 3.59 13.72
N ILE A 613 37.45 4.45 12.85
CA ILE A 613 37.71 5.86 13.15
C ILE A 613 36.38 6.61 13.34
N VAL A 614 35.39 6.34 12.50
CA VAL A 614 34.04 6.94 12.62
C VAL A 614 33.40 6.51 13.93
N LEU A 615 33.47 5.23 14.28
CA LEU A 615 32.94 4.73 15.56
C LEU A 615 33.60 5.41 16.78
N ALA A 616 34.94 5.57 16.75
CA ALA A 616 35.68 6.26 17.79
C ALA A 616 35.29 7.75 17.87
N GLU A 617 35.14 8.42 16.72
CA GLU A 617 34.71 9.82 16.64
C GLU A 617 33.29 10.02 17.19
N LEU A 618 32.34 9.18 16.79
CA LEU A 618 30.97 9.18 17.32
C LEU A 618 30.95 9.00 18.84
N SER A 619 31.78 8.09 19.36
CA SER A 619 31.89 7.86 20.80
C SER A 619 32.48 9.08 21.54
N THR A 620 33.42 9.79 20.92
CA THR A 620 34.08 10.98 21.47
C THR A 620 33.12 12.15 21.52
N LEU A 621 32.39 12.41 20.44
CA LEU A 621 31.35 13.43 20.37
C LEU A 621 30.27 13.20 21.45
N ARG A 622 29.84 11.94 21.63
CA ARG A 622 28.89 11.57 22.70
C ARG A 622 29.44 11.83 24.10
N LYS A 623 30.71 11.51 24.36
CA LYS A 623 31.38 11.77 25.65
C LYS A 623 31.55 13.26 25.92
N GLN A 624 31.95 14.05 24.91
CA GLN A 624 32.11 15.50 25.05
C GLN A 624 30.77 16.19 25.36
N LEU A 625 29.68 15.77 24.70
CA LEU A 625 28.33 16.26 25.02
C LEU A 625 27.85 15.83 26.41
N ALA A 626 28.31 14.70 26.93
CA ALA A 626 27.99 14.22 28.28
C ALA A 626 28.74 14.99 29.39
N ASN A 627 29.99 15.38 29.15
CA ASN A 627 30.85 16.11 30.10
C ASN A 627 30.69 17.64 30.03
N PHE A 628 29.44 18.11 30.04
CA PHE A 628 29.11 19.54 29.97
C PHE A 628 29.57 20.37 31.20
N SER A 629 29.95 19.72 32.30
CA SER A 629 30.19 20.38 33.60
C SER A 629 31.52 21.15 33.72
N SER A 630 32.45 21.04 32.78
CA SER A 630 33.77 21.69 32.82
C SER A 630 33.94 22.69 31.67
N LEU A 631 33.25 23.82 31.75
CA LEU A 631 33.38 24.90 30.76
C LEU A 631 34.66 25.71 30.98
N SER A 632 35.43 25.89 29.91
CA SER A 632 36.65 26.72 29.92
C SER A 632 36.32 28.21 30.07
N GLU A 633 37.17 28.94 30.78
CA GLU A 633 36.99 30.39 30.94
C GLU A 633 37.29 31.13 29.63
N VAL A 634 36.37 31.99 29.19
CA VAL A 634 36.48 32.73 27.92
C VAL A 634 36.78 34.20 28.22
N GLN A 635 37.90 34.72 27.72
CA GLN A 635 38.24 36.14 27.86
C GLN A 635 37.50 36.99 26.81
N LEU A 636 37.00 38.15 27.23
CA LEU A 636 36.32 39.10 26.35
C LEU A 636 37.36 39.91 25.56
N PRO A 637 37.15 40.10 24.24
CA PRO A 637 38.06 40.90 23.43
C PRO A 637 37.88 42.41 23.71
N PRO A 638 38.91 43.23 23.44
CA PRO A 638 38.85 44.69 23.64
C PRO A 638 37.76 45.41 22.82
N THR A 639 37.24 44.76 21.77
CA THR A 639 36.16 45.29 20.92
C THR A 639 34.80 45.33 21.62
N PHE A 640 34.63 44.60 22.73
CA PHE A 640 33.41 44.60 23.53
C PHE A 640 33.50 45.64 24.66
N VAL A 641 32.55 46.58 24.68
CA VAL A 641 32.50 47.68 25.65
C VAL A 641 31.45 47.37 26.72
N GLY A 642 31.86 46.70 27.81
CA GLY A 642 30.98 46.40 28.94
C GLY A 642 31.51 45.27 29.81
N ASN A 643 30.87 45.05 30.97
CA ASN A 643 31.18 43.93 31.87
C ASN A 643 30.02 42.95 31.93
N LEU A 644 30.31 41.65 31.85
CA LEU A 644 29.33 40.59 32.04
C LEU A 644 29.20 40.22 33.52
N ARG A 645 27.97 39.93 33.95
CA ARG A 645 27.71 39.32 35.26
C ARG A 645 28.17 37.85 35.28
N PRO A 646 28.42 37.23 36.46
CA PRO A 646 28.89 35.84 36.54
C PRO A 646 28.02 34.84 35.76
N TYR A 647 26.70 34.95 35.84
CA TYR A 647 25.81 34.08 35.05
C TYR A 647 25.88 34.41 33.54
N GLN A 648 26.03 35.67 33.15
CA GLN A 648 26.19 36.02 31.73
C GLN A 648 27.51 35.46 31.17
N GLN A 649 28.57 35.45 31.98
CA GLN A 649 29.85 34.83 31.65
C GLN A 649 29.69 33.32 31.44
N GLN A 650 28.94 32.61 32.30
CA GLN A 650 28.63 31.19 32.08
C GLN A 650 27.86 30.94 30.77
N GLY A 651 26.97 31.86 30.39
CA GLY A 651 26.26 31.75 29.12
C GLY A 651 27.16 31.95 27.91
N LEU A 652 28.13 32.86 27.99
CA LEU A 652 29.19 33.01 26.99
C LEU A 652 30.04 31.74 26.86
N GLN A 653 30.45 31.16 27.99
CA GLN A 653 31.22 29.91 28.02
C GLN A 653 30.45 28.76 27.37
N TRP A 654 29.14 28.65 27.67
CA TRP A 654 28.26 27.65 27.05
C TRP A 654 28.15 27.83 25.53
N LEU A 655 27.98 29.06 25.04
CA LEU A 655 27.97 29.35 23.60
C LEU A 655 29.30 28.99 22.93
N HIS A 656 30.43 29.24 23.61
CA HIS A 656 31.75 28.90 23.10
C HIS A 656 31.99 27.39 23.03
N PHE A 657 31.49 26.63 24.01
CA PHE A 657 31.54 25.17 24.01
C PHE A 657 30.77 24.59 22.81
N LEU A 658 29.55 25.07 22.54
CA LEU A 658 28.77 24.64 21.39
C LEU A 658 29.43 25.01 20.07
N ASP A 659 30.02 26.21 19.96
CA ASP A 659 30.77 26.64 18.78
C ASP A 659 31.97 25.71 18.49
N GLY A 660 32.69 25.27 19.52
CA GLY A 660 33.82 24.35 19.37
C GLY A 660 33.45 22.98 18.79
N LEU A 661 32.18 22.59 18.91
CA LEU A 661 31.62 21.35 18.37
C LEU A 661 30.80 21.56 17.08
N ASN A 662 30.77 22.78 16.53
CA ASN A 662 29.88 23.18 15.43
C ASN A 662 28.40 22.85 15.68
N PHE A 663 27.94 23.06 16.92
CA PHE A 663 26.54 22.96 17.28
C PHE A 663 25.90 24.33 17.49
N GLY A 664 24.61 24.40 17.19
CA GLY A 664 23.74 25.49 17.59
C GLY A 664 23.22 25.36 19.01
N GLY A 665 22.61 26.44 19.52
CA GLY A 665 22.11 26.50 20.90
C GLY A 665 20.83 27.32 21.07
N CYS A 666 20.01 26.94 22.05
CA CYS A 666 18.86 27.69 22.54
C CYS A 666 19.21 28.39 23.87
N LEU A 667 19.38 29.72 23.83
CA LEU A 667 19.52 30.54 25.03
C LEU A 667 18.13 30.94 25.53
N ALA A 668 17.64 30.16 26.49
CA ALA A 668 16.28 30.22 27.04
C ALA A 668 16.21 30.92 28.41
N ASP A 669 17.15 31.81 28.72
CA ASP A 669 17.14 32.62 29.95
C ASP A 669 15.85 33.43 30.10
N ASP A 670 15.41 33.62 31.34
CA ASP A 670 14.27 34.51 31.65
C ASP A 670 14.45 35.92 31.06
N MET A 671 13.31 36.53 30.73
CA MET A 671 13.29 37.87 30.16
C MET A 671 13.90 38.89 31.12
N GLY A 672 14.86 39.67 30.64
CA GLY A 672 15.56 40.68 31.46
C GLY A 672 16.88 40.21 32.07
N LEU A 673 17.32 38.96 31.86
CA LEU A 673 18.66 38.50 32.26
C LEU A 673 19.80 38.96 31.32
N GLY A 674 19.47 39.63 30.22
CA GLY A 674 20.45 40.12 29.24
C GLY A 674 20.92 39.02 28.29
N LYS A 675 20.02 38.47 27.48
CA LYS A 675 20.37 37.54 26.39
C LYS A 675 21.12 38.25 25.27
N THR A 676 20.68 39.46 24.91
CA THR A 676 21.29 40.28 23.87
C THR A 676 22.77 40.54 24.15
N ILE A 677 23.12 41.03 25.34
CA ILE A 677 24.52 41.30 25.72
C ILE A 677 25.39 40.04 25.69
N GLN A 678 24.86 38.86 26.08
CA GLN A 678 25.59 37.58 25.98
C GLN A 678 25.91 37.23 24.52
N ILE A 679 24.96 37.46 23.60
CA ILE A 679 25.17 37.24 22.16
C ILE A 679 26.16 38.24 21.58
N LEU A 680 26.07 39.52 21.94
CA LEU A 680 27.01 40.53 21.47
C LEU A 680 28.44 40.22 21.94
N ALA A 681 28.61 39.81 23.21
CA ALA A 681 29.88 39.33 23.73
C ALA A 681 30.40 38.11 22.96
N PHE A 682 29.52 37.15 22.66
CA PHE A 682 29.87 35.97 21.86
C PHE A 682 30.33 36.36 20.44
N LEU A 683 29.60 37.23 19.75
CA LEU A 683 29.97 37.68 18.40
C LEU A 683 31.29 38.46 18.39
N ALA A 684 31.59 39.22 19.45
CA ALA A 684 32.89 39.85 19.64
C ALA A 684 34.02 38.80 19.64
N THR A 685 33.84 37.71 20.39
CA THR A 685 34.85 36.62 20.47
C THR A 685 35.02 35.92 19.12
N GLN A 686 33.94 35.73 18.34
CA GLN A 686 34.01 35.10 17.02
C GLN A 686 34.76 35.97 16.00
N LYS A 687 34.55 37.29 16.03
CA LYS A 687 35.31 38.23 15.19
C LYS A 687 36.80 38.22 15.54
N ALA A 688 37.14 38.15 16.83
CA ALA A 688 38.53 38.03 17.29
C ALA A 688 39.22 36.73 16.83
N LYS A 689 38.48 35.63 16.61
CA LYS A 689 38.99 34.39 16.01
C LYS A 689 39.25 34.47 14.50
N GLY A 690 38.99 35.61 13.85
CA GLY A 690 39.22 35.81 12.42
C GLY A 690 38.07 35.37 11.51
N GLN A 691 36.85 35.19 12.03
CA GLN A 691 35.68 34.91 11.18
C GLN A 691 35.27 36.16 10.39
N SER A 692 35.29 36.06 9.06
CA SER A 692 34.99 37.17 8.14
C SER A 692 33.56 37.15 7.58
N ALA A 693 32.84 36.03 7.69
CA ALA A 693 31.48 35.92 7.17
C ALA A 693 30.46 36.67 8.06
N PRO A 694 29.45 37.34 7.48
CA PRO A 694 28.47 38.12 8.23
C PRO A 694 27.58 37.24 9.11
N THR A 695 27.07 37.81 10.21
CA THR A 695 26.03 37.19 11.03
C THR A 695 24.66 37.80 10.74
N LEU A 696 23.66 36.94 10.51
CA LEU A 696 22.27 37.36 10.28
C LEU A 696 21.46 37.29 11.58
N LEU A 697 20.91 38.43 12.00
CA LEU A 697 19.98 38.56 13.11
C LEU A 697 18.55 38.69 12.58
N VAL A 698 17.70 37.72 12.87
CA VAL A 698 16.28 37.74 12.51
C VAL A 698 15.45 38.06 13.75
N LEU A 699 14.74 39.18 13.70
CA LEU A 699 14.13 39.80 14.88
C LEU A 699 12.65 40.14 14.60
N PRO A 700 11.79 40.28 15.63
CA PRO A 700 10.53 41.01 15.47
C PRO A 700 10.80 42.46 15.04
N THR A 701 9.94 43.04 14.19
CA THR A 701 10.14 44.41 13.64
C THR A 701 10.37 45.47 14.72
N THR A 702 9.72 45.30 15.87
CA THR A 702 9.81 46.18 17.03
C THR A 702 11.13 46.09 17.80
N LEU A 703 11.86 44.99 17.68
CA LEU A 703 13.12 44.75 18.37
C LEU A 703 14.34 45.27 17.60
N ILE A 704 14.19 45.57 16.31
CA ILE A 704 15.27 46.06 15.45
C ILE A 704 15.93 47.32 16.04
N PHE A 705 15.12 48.29 16.50
CA PHE A 705 15.65 49.52 17.09
C PHE A 705 16.43 49.27 18.39
N ASN A 706 15.92 48.36 19.24
CA ASN A 706 16.59 48.02 20.49
C ASN A 706 17.93 47.34 20.25
N TRP A 707 17.96 46.35 19.34
CA TRP A 707 19.21 45.69 18.94
C TRP A 707 20.22 46.68 18.34
N ARG A 708 19.78 47.60 17.49
CA ARG A 708 20.66 48.64 16.95
C ARG A 708 21.31 49.50 18.03
N HIS A 709 20.53 49.91 19.03
CA HIS A 709 21.05 50.68 20.16
C HIS A 709 22.04 49.86 21.00
N GLU A 710 21.70 48.62 21.34
CA GLU A 710 22.60 47.74 22.11
C GLU A 710 23.90 47.44 21.35
N ILE A 711 23.85 47.23 20.03
CA ILE A 711 25.05 47.07 19.20
C ILE A 711 25.92 48.32 19.26
N GLN A 712 25.34 49.52 19.11
CA GLN A 712 26.10 50.77 19.22
C GLN A 712 26.73 50.97 20.60
N GLN A 713 26.06 50.50 21.65
CA GLN A 713 26.54 50.61 23.02
C GLN A 713 27.66 49.62 23.34
N PHE A 714 27.51 48.34 22.99
CA PHE A 714 28.43 47.26 23.40
C PHE A 714 29.46 46.89 22.33
N LEU A 715 29.17 47.13 21.05
CA LEU A 715 30.03 46.82 19.89
C LEU A 715 30.12 48.01 18.91
N PRO A 716 30.59 49.20 19.35
CA PRO A 716 30.62 50.40 18.50
C PRO A 716 31.46 50.25 17.23
N SER A 717 32.42 49.30 17.20
CA SER A 717 33.28 49.04 16.05
C SER A 717 32.68 48.08 15.01
N PHE A 718 31.48 47.54 15.22
CA PHE A 718 30.85 46.58 14.31
C PHE A 718 30.06 47.28 13.20
N GLN A 719 30.31 46.90 11.95
CA GLN A 719 29.54 47.39 10.80
C GLN A 719 28.19 46.66 10.75
N THR A 720 27.10 47.43 10.83
CA THR A 720 25.74 46.89 10.98
C THR A 720 24.82 47.36 9.86
N LEU A 721 24.23 46.42 9.12
CA LEU A 721 23.24 46.66 8.08
C LEU A 721 21.83 46.35 8.60
N VAL A 722 20.86 47.23 8.35
CA VAL A 722 19.44 47.00 8.70
C VAL A 722 18.60 46.91 7.43
N LEU A 723 18.04 45.73 7.17
CA LEU A 723 17.19 45.45 6.02
C LEU A 723 15.72 45.76 6.34
N ASP A 724 15.36 47.05 6.26
CA ASP A 724 14.00 47.53 6.50
C ASP A 724 13.49 48.47 5.39
N GLY A 725 12.17 48.50 5.17
CA GLY A 725 11.53 49.29 4.11
C GLY A 725 11.43 48.60 2.73
N PRO A 726 10.79 49.23 1.74
CA PRO A 726 10.45 48.63 0.44
C PRO A 726 11.65 48.50 -0.53
N ASN A 727 12.66 49.37 -0.45
CA ASN A 727 13.86 49.35 -1.31
C ASN A 727 15.11 48.85 -0.56
N ARG A 728 14.93 47.92 0.38
CA ARG A 728 15.95 47.47 1.33
C ARG A 728 17.06 46.58 0.75
N MET A 729 16.87 46.04 -0.45
CA MET A 729 17.84 45.17 -1.13
C MET A 729 18.28 45.82 -2.44
N GLU A 730 19.45 46.46 -2.44
CA GLU A 730 20.04 47.05 -3.65
C GLU A 730 20.72 45.99 -4.52
N LYS A 731 20.66 46.14 -5.84
CA LYS A 731 21.39 45.27 -6.77
C LYS A 731 22.90 45.48 -6.56
N GLY A 732 23.63 44.41 -6.23
CA GLY A 732 25.08 44.45 -6.03
C GLY A 732 25.54 44.70 -4.59
N MET A 733 24.63 44.68 -3.61
CA MET A 733 24.96 44.79 -2.18
C MET A 733 25.96 43.70 -1.76
N GLN A 734 27.12 44.11 -1.23
CA GLN A 734 28.17 43.22 -0.73
C GLN A 734 27.98 42.98 0.77
N PHE A 735 27.54 41.78 1.12
CA PHE A 735 27.23 41.44 2.52
C PHE A 735 28.50 41.17 3.34
N GLU A 736 29.61 40.86 2.67
CA GLU A 736 30.92 40.55 3.26
C GLU A 736 31.58 41.76 3.94
N GLN A 737 31.10 42.98 3.67
CA GLN A 737 31.59 44.21 4.29
C GLN A 737 30.98 44.48 5.68
N TYR A 738 29.90 43.78 6.02
CA TYR A 738 29.16 43.98 7.26
C TYR A 738 29.44 42.84 8.23
N ASP A 739 29.56 43.17 9.51
CA ASP A 739 29.67 42.16 10.56
C ASP A 739 28.29 41.59 10.92
N LEU A 740 27.28 42.46 11.00
CA LEU A 740 25.91 42.14 11.42
C LEU A 740 24.90 42.62 10.39
N VAL A 741 23.94 41.76 10.08
CA VAL A 741 22.79 42.07 9.21
C VAL A 741 21.52 41.82 10.00
N LEU A 742 20.67 42.84 10.16
CA LEU A 742 19.41 42.77 10.89
C LEU A 742 18.24 42.75 9.90
N ILE A 743 17.33 41.80 10.06
CA ILE A 743 16.12 41.69 9.26
C ILE A 743 14.91 41.29 10.11
N SER A 744 13.71 41.77 9.75
CA SER A 744 12.50 41.30 10.40
C SER A 744 12.06 39.92 9.88
N TYR A 745 11.40 39.12 10.71
CA TYR A 745 10.79 37.85 10.25
C TYR A 745 9.88 38.01 9.03
N HIS A 746 9.18 39.15 8.91
CA HIS A 746 8.29 39.42 7.78
C HIS A 746 9.07 39.68 6.50
N ASN A 747 10.10 40.54 6.56
CA ASN A 747 10.94 40.89 5.40
C ASN A 747 11.75 39.67 4.92
N LEU A 748 12.15 38.79 5.84
CA LEU A 748 12.85 37.55 5.49
C LEU A 748 12.03 36.67 4.54
N LEU A 749 10.70 36.61 4.72
CA LEU A 749 9.83 35.81 3.85
C LEU A 749 9.87 36.26 2.40
N THR A 750 9.89 37.57 2.17
CA THR A 750 9.91 38.12 0.80
C THR A 750 11.30 38.01 0.17
N ASP A 751 12.36 38.13 0.98
CA ASP A 751 13.72 38.35 0.46
C ASP A 751 14.59 37.08 0.51
N ILE A 752 14.00 35.94 0.92
CA ILE A 752 14.71 34.66 1.08
C ILE A 752 15.42 34.19 -0.19
N ASN A 753 14.88 34.48 -1.38
CA ASN A 753 15.48 34.04 -2.64
C ASN A 753 16.88 34.62 -2.88
N THR A 754 17.15 35.80 -2.32
CA THR A 754 18.48 36.41 -2.34
C THR A 754 19.31 35.91 -1.16
N LEU A 755 18.75 35.95 0.05
CA LEU A 755 19.48 35.62 1.28
C LEU A 755 19.93 34.15 1.36
N LYS A 756 19.20 33.19 0.76
CA LYS A 756 19.58 31.76 0.74
C LYS A 756 20.85 31.47 -0.07
N LYS A 757 21.32 32.41 -0.89
CA LYS A 757 22.54 32.28 -1.70
C LYS A 757 23.80 32.65 -0.90
N ILE A 758 23.64 33.36 0.20
CA ILE A 758 24.72 33.86 1.05
C ILE A 758 25.00 32.84 2.15
N THR A 759 26.27 32.63 2.47
CA THR A 759 26.69 31.77 3.59
C THR A 759 27.03 32.65 4.78
N PHE A 760 26.22 32.58 5.84
CA PHE A 760 26.44 33.34 7.07
C PHE A 760 27.34 32.58 8.05
N ASN A 761 28.05 33.30 8.91
CA ASN A 761 28.74 32.67 10.04
C ASN A 761 27.71 32.12 11.04
N TYR A 762 26.78 32.99 11.45
CA TYR A 762 25.66 32.64 12.32
C TYR A 762 24.34 33.13 11.75
N VAL A 763 23.28 32.34 11.96
CA VAL A 763 21.90 32.85 11.95
C VAL A 763 21.38 32.82 13.38
N ILE A 764 20.97 33.97 13.88
CA ILE A 764 20.43 34.11 15.24
C ILE A 764 18.98 34.59 15.15
N LEU A 765 18.08 33.85 15.78
CA LEU A 765 16.67 34.20 15.84
C LEU A 765 16.33 34.71 17.25
N ASP A 766 15.91 35.97 17.36
CA ASP A 766 15.37 36.49 18.62
C ASP A 766 13.85 36.32 18.67
N GLU A 767 13.31 36.12 19.87
CA GLU A 767 11.91 35.75 20.10
C GLU A 767 11.49 34.58 19.19
N SER A 768 12.27 33.48 19.24
CA SER A 768 12.17 32.33 18.33
C SER A 768 10.81 31.59 18.38
N GLN A 769 9.92 31.91 19.31
CA GLN A 769 8.54 31.42 19.31
C GLN A 769 7.78 31.76 18.01
N GLN A 770 8.27 32.73 17.21
CA GLN A 770 7.74 33.02 15.87
C GLN A 770 7.87 31.84 14.88
N ILE A 771 8.74 30.87 15.15
CA ILE A 771 8.97 29.67 14.33
C ILE A 771 8.49 28.37 15.00
N LYS A 772 7.68 28.44 16.07
CA LYS A 772 7.24 27.26 16.85
C LYS A 772 6.46 26.21 16.07
N ASN A 773 5.86 26.58 14.93
CA ASN A 773 5.12 25.66 14.06
C ASN A 773 5.98 25.23 12.86
N PRO A 774 6.37 23.94 12.76
CA PRO A 774 7.14 23.41 11.63
C PRO A 774 6.46 23.53 10.26
N ASP A 775 5.13 23.65 10.22
CA ASP A 775 4.37 23.79 8.98
C ASP A 775 4.30 25.24 8.49
N SER A 776 4.68 26.21 9.34
CA SER A 776 4.61 27.63 9.01
C SER A 776 5.60 28.00 7.91
N GLN A 777 5.21 28.99 7.08
CA GLN A 777 6.11 29.56 6.09
C GLN A 777 7.39 30.12 6.74
N ARG A 778 7.28 30.76 7.92
CA ARG A 778 8.44 31.30 8.66
C ARG A 778 9.46 30.23 8.99
N TYR A 779 9.02 29.10 9.57
CA TYR A 779 9.90 27.98 9.87
C TYR A 779 10.57 27.43 8.60
N LYS A 780 9.81 27.23 7.53
CA LYS A 780 10.34 26.73 6.26
C LYS A 780 11.38 27.70 5.69
N THR A 781 11.10 28.99 5.71
CA THR A 781 11.99 30.04 5.20
C THR A 781 13.29 30.15 5.98
N VAL A 782 13.26 30.17 7.32
CA VAL A 782 14.51 30.26 8.11
C VAL A 782 15.42 29.05 7.88
N ASN A 783 14.84 27.87 7.62
CA ASN A 783 15.61 26.65 7.35
C ASN A 783 16.29 26.64 5.97
N LEU A 784 15.89 27.53 5.04
CA LEU A 784 16.56 27.68 3.74
C LEU A 784 17.87 28.49 3.84
N LEU A 785 18.15 29.11 4.98
CA LEU A 785 19.36 29.91 5.19
C LEU A 785 20.57 29.00 5.40
N LYS A 786 21.67 29.34 4.72
CA LYS A 786 22.96 28.67 4.87
C LYS A 786 23.79 29.36 5.94
N SER A 787 24.27 28.60 6.92
CA SER A 787 25.12 29.12 7.97
C SER A 787 25.98 28.05 8.60
N ARG A 788 27.16 28.41 9.12
CA ARG A 788 27.99 27.49 9.91
C ARG A 788 27.26 27.01 11.17
N ASN A 789 26.75 27.93 12.00
CA ASN A 789 26.06 27.61 13.25
C ASN A 789 24.79 28.46 13.42
N ARG A 790 23.88 28.02 14.31
CA ARG A 790 22.56 28.65 14.51
C ARG A 790 22.25 28.84 15.99
N ILE A 791 21.73 30.00 16.37
CA ILE A 791 21.34 30.29 17.76
C ILE A 791 19.90 30.77 17.78
N ILE A 792 19.15 30.39 18.81
CA ILE A 792 17.84 30.95 19.08
C ILE A 792 17.78 31.54 20.49
N LEU A 793 17.07 32.65 20.62
CA LEU A 793 16.83 33.35 21.87
C LEU A 793 15.33 33.35 22.13
N THR A 794 14.94 32.93 23.33
CA THR A 794 13.54 32.95 23.74
C THR A 794 13.44 33.03 25.26
N GLY A 795 12.39 33.65 25.79
CA GLY A 795 12.07 33.55 27.22
C GLY A 795 11.23 32.32 27.56
N THR A 796 10.63 31.69 26.56
CA THR A 796 9.62 30.62 26.72
C THR A 796 9.82 29.59 25.62
N PRO A 797 10.82 28.69 25.73
CA PRO A 797 11.14 27.72 24.68
C PRO A 797 10.02 26.72 24.39
N ILE A 798 9.11 26.50 25.35
CA ILE A 798 7.92 25.67 25.18
C ILE A 798 6.72 26.49 25.64
N GLU A 799 5.74 26.73 24.76
CA GLU A 799 4.51 27.46 25.13
C GLU A 799 3.33 26.49 25.33
N ASN A 800 3.21 25.49 24.45
CA ASN A 800 1.99 24.69 24.34
C ASN A 800 2.23 23.17 24.34
N ASN A 801 3.16 22.67 23.51
CA ASN A 801 3.35 21.23 23.32
C ASN A 801 4.80 20.88 22.97
N THR A 802 5.14 19.59 22.93
CA THR A 802 6.50 19.14 22.58
C THR A 802 6.90 19.43 21.13
N MET A 803 5.96 19.69 20.22
CA MET A 803 6.28 20.07 18.84
C MET A 803 6.86 21.49 18.73
N ASP A 804 6.54 22.39 19.66
CA ASP A 804 7.18 23.71 19.74
C ASP A 804 8.70 23.57 19.91
N LEU A 805 9.10 22.60 20.75
CA LEU A 805 10.49 22.25 21.01
C LEU A 805 11.15 21.65 19.76
N TYR A 806 10.43 20.77 19.04
CA TYR A 806 10.94 20.20 17.79
C TYR A 806 11.33 21.29 16.80
N ALA A 807 10.44 22.26 16.55
CA ALA A 807 10.69 23.33 15.58
C ALA A 807 11.93 24.16 15.93
N GLN A 808 12.13 24.43 17.22
CA GLN A 808 13.28 25.20 17.69
C GLN A 808 14.58 24.40 17.59
N LEU A 809 14.58 23.15 18.06
CA LEU A 809 15.76 22.30 18.09
C LEU A 809 16.18 21.79 16.70
N SER A 810 15.22 21.48 15.83
CA SER A 810 15.50 21.09 14.45
C SER A 810 16.10 22.24 13.63
N PHE A 811 15.84 23.50 14.02
CA PHE A 811 16.49 24.66 13.42
C PHE A 811 17.94 24.78 13.91
N ILE A 812 18.20 24.73 15.21
CA ILE A 812 19.57 24.95 15.75
C ILE A 812 20.52 23.78 15.49
N VAL A 813 20.03 22.53 15.55
CA VAL A 813 20.80 21.32 15.30
C VAL A 813 19.97 20.40 14.40
N PRO A 814 20.00 20.63 13.08
CA PRO A 814 19.24 19.81 12.13
C PRO A 814 19.61 18.33 12.28
N GLY A 815 18.59 17.48 12.39
CA GLY A 815 18.77 16.03 12.52
C GLY A 815 18.84 15.47 13.94
N LEU A 816 19.09 16.31 14.95
CA LEU A 816 19.15 15.88 16.36
C LEU A 816 17.92 15.07 16.78
N LEU A 817 16.74 15.48 16.33
CA LEU A 817 15.45 14.90 16.71
C LEU A 817 14.87 13.93 15.67
N GLY A 818 15.59 13.66 14.58
CA GLY A 818 15.08 12.90 13.44
C GLY A 818 14.00 13.64 12.65
N SER A 819 13.23 12.90 11.85
CA SER A 819 12.14 13.48 11.05
C SER A 819 10.97 13.95 11.91
N LYS A 820 10.17 14.88 11.38
CA LYS A 820 8.93 15.37 12.05
C LYS A 820 8.00 14.22 12.42
N LYS A 821 7.88 13.21 11.55
CA LYS A 821 7.05 12.03 11.78
C LYS A 821 7.61 11.17 12.91
N TYR A 822 8.90 10.86 12.86
CA TYR A 822 9.58 10.11 13.91
C TYR A 822 9.45 10.80 15.27
N PHE A 823 9.71 12.11 15.33
CA PHE A 823 9.60 12.86 16.58
C PHE A 823 8.17 12.84 17.13
N LYS A 824 7.18 12.98 16.25
CA LYS A 824 5.77 12.91 16.62
C LYS A 824 5.41 11.56 17.23
N ASP A 825 5.79 10.47 16.57
CA ASP A 825 5.41 9.11 16.96
C ASP A 825 6.16 8.64 18.22
N VAL A 826 7.43 9.03 18.38
CA VAL A 826 8.31 8.55 19.46
C VAL A 826 8.26 9.43 20.72
N TYR A 827 8.06 10.74 20.55
CA TYR A 827 8.08 11.69 21.67
C TYR A 827 6.75 12.39 21.83
N THR A 828 6.24 13.10 20.81
CA THR A 828 5.06 13.96 20.99
C THR A 828 3.82 13.20 21.41
N THR A 829 3.39 12.19 20.65
CA THR A 829 2.18 11.45 21.00
C THR A 829 2.31 10.71 22.34
N PRO A 830 3.41 9.98 22.63
CA PRO A 830 3.63 9.39 23.95
C PRO A 830 3.65 10.38 25.12
N ILE A 831 4.27 11.55 24.96
CA ILE A 831 4.41 12.54 26.04
C ILE A 831 3.14 13.37 26.21
N ASP A 832 2.60 13.91 25.12
CA ASP A 832 1.50 14.88 25.16
C ASP A 832 0.13 14.20 25.30
N ALA A 833 -0.07 13.00 24.71
CA ALA A 833 -1.36 12.28 24.79
C ALA A 833 -1.39 11.20 25.87
N PHE A 834 -0.26 10.52 26.13
CA PHE A 834 -0.20 9.37 27.04
C PHE A 834 0.64 9.63 28.31
N HIS A 835 1.19 10.83 28.49
CA HIS A 835 1.98 11.23 29.66
C HIS A 835 3.15 10.29 30.00
N ASP A 836 3.82 9.73 28.98
CA ASP A 836 4.95 8.81 29.15
C ASP A 836 6.17 9.51 29.77
N ARG A 837 6.39 9.24 31.07
CA ARG A 837 7.51 9.78 31.86
C ARG A 837 8.88 9.32 31.36
N LYS A 838 8.99 8.09 30.84
CA LYS A 838 10.27 7.54 30.36
C LYS A 838 10.71 8.23 29.08
N ARG A 839 9.80 8.39 28.11
CA ARG A 839 10.06 9.12 26.86
C ARG A 839 10.39 10.59 27.13
N LYS A 840 9.69 11.22 28.09
CA LYS A 840 9.99 12.58 28.54
C LYS A 840 11.41 12.71 29.11
N LYS A 841 11.82 11.80 30.01
CA LYS A 841 13.19 11.80 30.56
C LYS A 841 14.24 11.64 29.48
N MET A 842 14.03 10.69 28.56
CA MET A 842 14.91 10.45 27.42
C MET A 842 15.04 11.68 26.52
N LEU A 843 13.93 12.37 26.23
CA LEU A 843 13.96 13.63 25.48
C LEU A 843 14.73 14.72 26.23
N LYS A 844 14.47 14.89 27.54
CA LYS A 844 15.13 15.90 28.39
C LYS A 844 16.65 15.69 28.39
N GLU A 845 17.12 14.46 28.55
CA GLU A 845 18.55 14.11 28.51
C GLU A 845 19.15 14.40 27.14
N LYS A 846 18.44 14.08 26.06
CA LYS A 846 18.90 14.29 24.69
C LYS A 846 19.09 15.76 24.32
N ILE A 847 18.20 16.64 24.80
CA ILE A 847 18.20 18.07 24.44
C ILE A 847 19.02 18.94 25.40
N LYS A 848 19.33 18.42 26.60
CA LYS A 848 19.98 19.16 27.70
C LYS A 848 21.22 19.96 27.27
N PRO A 849 22.17 19.44 26.45
CA PRO A 849 23.37 20.19 26.08
C PRO A 849 23.07 21.45 25.24
N PHE A 850 21.96 21.45 24.52
CA PHE A 850 21.62 22.47 23.52
C PHE A 850 20.66 23.53 24.04
N ILE A 851 20.22 23.45 25.30
CA ILE A 851 19.32 24.43 25.92
C ILE A 851 19.92 24.93 27.24
N LEU A 852 20.21 26.22 27.31
CA LEU A 852 20.56 26.89 28.56
C LEU A 852 19.37 27.72 29.05
N ARG A 853 18.78 27.32 30.17
CA ARG A 853 17.64 28.00 30.80
C ARG A 853 17.95 28.31 32.26
N ARG A 854 17.84 29.58 32.64
CA ARG A 854 18.00 30.08 34.02
C ARG A 854 16.88 31.05 34.35
N THR A 855 16.37 30.97 35.57
CA THR A 855 15.32 31.86 36.06
C THR A 855 15.91 33.07 36.79
N LYS A 856 15.13 34.16 36.92
CA LYS A 856 15.55 35.32 37.71
C LYS A 856 15.90 34.94 39.16
N GLN A 857 15.17 34.00 39.75
CA GLN A 857 15.40 33.53 41.12
C GLN A 857 16.72 32.75 41.26
N ASP A 858 17.11 32.02 40.21
CA ASP A 858 18.37 31.25 40.23
C ASP A 858 19.61 32.16 40.27
N VAL A 859 19.52 33.36 39.70
CA VAL A 859 20.71 34.20 39.41
C VAL A 859 20.71 35.61 40.00
N LEU A 860 19.56 36.18 40.36
CA LEU A 860 19.44 37.54 40.89
C LEU A 860 18.91 37.52 42.33
N ARG A 861 19.76 37.92 43.29
CA ARG A 861 19.38 38.05 44.71
C ARG A 861 18.73 39.40 45.06
N ASP A 862 18.85 40.40 44.17
CA ASP A 862 18.57 41.82 44.48
C ASP A 862 17.31 42.40 43.77
N LEU A 863 16.44 41.57 43.18
CA LEU A 863 15.20 42.06 42.57
C LEU A 863 14.14 42.36 43.66
N PRO A 864 13.45 43.51 43.63
CA PRO A 864 12.36 43.80 44.57
C PRO A 864 11.22 42.80 44.43
N ALA A 865 10.35 42.73 45.44
CA ALA A 865 9.21 41.80 45.43
C ALA A 865 8.26 42.07 44.24
N LYS A 866 7.67 41.00 43.71
CA LYS A 866 6.60 41.06 42.69
C LYS A 866 5.29 40.62 43.35
N ASN A 867 4.30 41.51 43.40
CA ASN A 867 2.98 41.22 43.95
C ASN A 867 1.99 40.96 42.80
N GLU A 868 1.32 39.81 42.79
CA GLU A 868 0.23 39.52 41.85
C GLU A 868 -1.11 39.58 42.62
N LEU A 869 -2.01 40.47 42.21
CA LEU A 869 -3.32 40.71 42.82
C LEU A 869 -4.42 40.43 41.80
N ILE A 870 -5.58 39.99 42.31
CA ILE A 870 -6.79 39.78 41.52
C ILE A 870 -7.84 40.74 42.07
N LEU A 871 -8.41 41.57 41.21
CA LEU A 871 -9.55 42.43 41.52
C LEU A 871 -10.79 41.87 40.85
N TYR A 872 -11.75 41.43 41.65
CA TYR A 872 -13.04 40.99 41.16
C TYR A 872 -13.92 42.19 40.84
N CYS A 873 -14.43 42.26 39.60
CA CYS A 873 -15.28 43.32 39.10
C CYS A 873 -16.69 42.80 38.88
N GLU A 874 -17.57 42.96 39.87
CA GLU A 874 -18.96 42.51 39.79
C GLU A 874 -19.75 43.28 38.73
N MET A 875 -20.39 42.56 37.82
CA MET A 875 -21.23 43.15 36.77
C MET A 875 -22.48 43.78 37.37
N LYS A 876 -22.80 45.00 36.93
CA LYS A 876 -24.11 45.61 37.22
C LYS A 876 -25.24 44.86 36.50
N THR A 877 -26.47 45.00 36.99
CA THR A 877 -27.67 44.27 36.53
C THR A 877 -27.86 44.28 35.01
N ALA A 878 -27.64 45.43 34.35
CA ALA A 878 -27.79 45.54 32.89
C ALA A 878 -26.73 44.72 32.12
N GLN A 879 -25.46 44.81 32.53
CA GLN A 879 -24.36 44.03 31.94
C GLN A 879 -24.54 42.53 32.19
N ARG A 880 -24.97 42.15 33.40
CA ARG A 880 -25.21 40.74 33.77
C ARG A 880 -26.33 40.11 32.95
N ARG A 881 -27.44 40.82 32.73
CA ARG A 881 -28.55 40.33 31.89
C ARG A 881 -28.10 40.05 30.45
N ILE A 882 -27.29 40.93 29.87
CA ILE A 882 -26.74 40.73 28.52
C ILE A 882 -25.82 39.51 28.50
N TYR A 883 -24.95 39.36 29.51
CA TYR A 883 -24.06 38.21 29.63
C TYR A 883 -24.83 36.89 29.72
N ASP A 884 -25.82 36.79 30.62
CA ASP A 884 -26.59 35.57 30.85
C ASP A 884 -27.42 35.17 29.60
N LEU A 885 -27.94 36.15 28.84
CA LEU A 885 -28.63 35.91 27.57
C LEU A 885 -27.70 35.26 26.54
N TYR A 886 -26.52 35.85 26.34
CA TYR A 886 -25.53 35.37 25.38
C TYR A 886 -24.89 34.04 25.80
N GLU A 887 -24.68 33.84 27.10
CA GLU A 887 -24.21 32.57 27.66
C GLU A 887 -25.21 31.47 27.35
N LYS A 888 -26.49 31.71 27.64
CA LYS A 888 -27.56 30.75 27.38
C LYS A 888 -27.66 30.40 25.90
N GLU A 889 -27.69 31.40 25.01
CA GLU A 889 -27.73 31.17 23.55
C GLU A 889 -26.54 30.32 23.10
N PHE A 890 -25.35 30.63 23.60
CA PHE A 890 -24.15 29.89 23.25
C PHE A 890 -24.15 28.46 23.82
N ARG A 891 -24.63 28.27 25.06
CA ARG A 891 -24.77 26.95 25.68
C ARG A 891 -25.79 26.08 24.96
N ASP A 892 -26.92 26.64 24.56
CA ASP A 892 -27.96 25.93 23.81
C ASP A 892 -27.42 25.49 22.44
N PHE A 893 -26.66 26.37 21.75
CA PHE A 893 -25.97 26.03 20.51
C PHE A 893 -24.96 24.89 20.66
N ILE A 894 -24.13 24.90 21.71
CA ILE A 894 -23.16 23.83 21.96
C ILE A 894 -23.88 22.53 22.36
N SER A 895 -24.97 22.63 23.12
CA SER A 895 -25.74 21.46 23.57
C SER A 895 -26.40 20.73 22.39
N ALA A 896 -26.92 21.47 21.42
CA ALA A 896 -27.61 20.95 20.24
C ALA A 896 -26.70 20.29 19.18
N LYS A 897 -25.37 20.45 19.29
CA LYS A 897 -24.40 19.87 18.33
C LYS A 897 -23.67 18.68 18.90
N ASP A 898 -23.34 17.70 18.06
CA ASP A 898 -22.47 16.59 18.44
C ASP A 898 -20.99 17.03 18.53
N GLY A 899 -20.19 16.26 19.30
CA GLY A 899 -18.78 16.59 19.54
C GLY A 899 -17.95 16.74 18.27
N ASP A 900 -18.25 15.95 17.23
CA ASP A 900 -17.56 16.04 15.94
C ASP A 900 -18.02 17.23 15.08
N GLU A 901 -19.27 17.69 15.23
CA GLU A 901 -19.76 18.89 14.55
C GLU A 901 -19.15 20.17 15.13
N ILE A 902 -18.91 20.19 16.45
CA ILE A 902 -18.23 21.29 17.14
C ILE A 902 -16.79 21.43 16.63
N LYS A 903 -16.07 20.31 16.49
CA LYS A 903 -14.71 20.27 15.91
C LYS A 903 -14.67 20.72 14.45
N LYS A 904 -15.75 20.49 13.69
CA LYS A 904 -15.89 20.96 12.29
C LYS A 904 -16.25 22.44 12.18
N SER A 905 -16.73 23.08 13.26
CA SER A 905 -17.19 24.48 13.27
C SER A 905 -16.45 25.38 14.30
N PRO A 906 -15.10 25.37 14.36
CA PRO A 906 -14.35 26.06 15.42
C PRO A 906 -14.55 27.58 15.42
N MET A 907 -14.82 28.18 14.26
CA MET A 907 -15.05 29.63 14.17
C MET A 907 -16.32 30.10 14.91
N HIS A 908 -17.39 29.29 14.92
CA HIS A 908 -18.61 29.63 15.65
C HIS A 908 -18.37 29.62 17.17
N VAL A 909 -17.63 28.61 17.66
CA VAL A 909 -17.25 28.49 19.07
C VAL A 909 -16.38 29.68 19.50
N LEU A 910 -15.35 30.01 18.71
CA LEU A 910 -14.46 31.14 19.01
C LEU A 910 -15.20 32.48 18.97
N LYS A 911 -16.19 32.66 18.08
CA LYS A 911 -17.02 33.86 18.02
C LYS A 911 -17.88 33.99 19.29
N GLY A 912 -18.53 32.92 19.75
CA GLY A 912 -19.31 32.91 20.98
C GLY A 912 -18.49 33.24 22.23
N LEU A 913 -17.34 32.58 22.41
CA LEU A 913 -16.40 32.88 23.49
C LEU A 913 -15.86 34.31 23.43
N THR A 914 -15.59 34.82 22.23
CA THR A 914 -15.12 36.20 22.06
C THR A 914 -16.19 37.20 22.48
N LYS A 915 -17.47 36.98 22.11
CA LYS A 915 -18.60 37.82 22.54
C LYS A 915 -18.73 37.85 24.06
N LEU A 916 -18.70 36.69 24.72
CA LEU A 916 -18.78 36.61 26.20
C LEU A 916 -17.65 37.38 26.87
N ARG A 917 -16.41 37.26 26.37
CA ARG A 917 -15.25 38.02 26.88
C ARG A 917 -15.36 39.52 26.60
N GLN A 918 -15.94 39.91 25.46
CA GLN A 918 -16.24 41.31 25.18
C GLN A 918 -17.27 41.87 26.17
N ILE A 919 -18.35 41.13 26.45
CA ILE A 919 -19.37 41.53 27.44
C ILE A 919 -18.78 41.65 28.84
N CYS A 920 -17.84 40.77 29.23
CA CYS A 920 -17.12 40.88 30.51
C CYS A 920 -16.38 42.21 30.66
N ASN A 921 -15.80 42.71 29.57
CA ASN A 921 -15.15 44.02 29.56
C ASN A 921 -16.17 45.16 29.48
N SER A 922 -16.98 45.21 28.43
CA SER A 922 -18.02 46.22 28.25
C SER A 922 -18.99 45.76 27.16
N SER A 923 -20.30 45.89 27.41
CA SER A 923 -21.36 45.69 26.42
C SER A 923 -21.16 46.52 25.15
N LYS A 924 -20.53 47.70 25.25
CA LYS A 924 -20.23 48.60 24.11
C LYS A 924 -19.24 48.01 23.10
N LEU A 925 -18.57 46.91 23.43
CA LEU A 925 -17.65 46.23 22.52
C LEU A 925 -18.37 45.38 21.45
N LEU A 926 -19.67 45.11 21.63
CA LEU A 926 -20.51 44.42 20.65
C LEU A 926 -20.90 45.41 19.54
N GLN A 927 -20.24 45.30 18.38
CA GLN A 927 -20.56 46.13 17.21
C GLN A 927 -21.81 45.58 16.50
N ASN A 928 -22.70 46.47 16.06
CA ASN A 928 -23.92 46.20 15.27
C ASN A 928 -25.12 45.60 16.03
N GLU A 929 -25.19 45.78 17.34
CA GLU A 929 -26.36 45.39 18.13
C GLU A 929 -26.86 46.60 18.93
N ASP A 930 -28.16 46.89 18.86
CA ASP A 930 -28.80 48.03 19.52
C ASP A 930 -28.88 47.79 21.03
N LEU A 931 -27.75 47.95 21.72
CA LEU A 931 -27.59 47.74 23.17
C LEU A 931 -27.39 49.06 23.91
N THR A 932 -28.16 50.08 23.54
CA THR A 932 -28.15 51.45 24.10
C THR A 932 -28.46 51.53 25.60
N THR A 933 -28.88 50.44 26.23
CA THR A 933 -29.37 50.38 27.61
C THR A 933 -28.34 50.00 28.68
N ALA A 934 -27.11 49.60 28.31
CA ALA A 934 -26.05 49.26 29.26
C ALA A 934 -24.80 50.12 29.03
N ALA A 935 -24.79 51.35 29.53
CA ALA A 935 -23.67 52.28 29.38
C ALA A 935 -22.47 51.98 30.31
N ASP A 936 -22.69 51.20 31.37
CA ASP A 936 -21.76 50.98 32.46
C ASP A 936 -20.91 49.72 32.26
N SER A 937 -19.60 49.84 32.48
CA SER A 937 -18.65 48.73 32.55
C SER A 937 -18.06 48.67 33.96
N ALA A 938 -18.33 47.57 34.67
CA ALA A 938 -17.81 47.36 36.02
C ALA A 938 -16.27 47.42 36.08
N LYS A 939 -15.60 46.93 35.03
CA LYS A 939 -14.13 46.96 34.94
C LYS A 939 -13.57 48.34 34.69
N ILE A 940 -14.20 49.15 33.82
CA ILE A 940 -13.73 50.51 33.57
C ILE A 940 -13.91 51.34 34.83
N GLU A 941 -15.05 51.24 35.50
CA GLU A 941 -15.32 51.95 36.76
C GLU A 941 -14.28 51.63 37.83
N MET A 942 -14.07 50.33 38.12
CA MET A 942 -13.06 49.86 39.07
C MET A 942 -11.63 50.29 38.66
N LEU A 943 -11.28 50.19 37.37
CA LEU A 943 -9.96 50.58 36.88
C LEU A 943 -9.71 52.08 37.08
N ILE A 944 -10.69 52.93 36.72
CA ILE A 944 -10.57 54.38 36.85
C ILE A 944 -10.43 54.77 38.32
N GLU A 945 -11.22 54.17 39.22
CA GLU A 945 -11.09 54.38 40.67
C GLU A 945 -9.67 54.05 41.15
N GLN A 946 -9.15 52.88 40.78
CA GLN A 946 -7.80 52.45 41.17
C GLN A 946 -6.70 53.34 40.60
N ILE A 947 -6.85 53.82 39.35
CA ILE A 947 -5.90 54.75 38.73
C ILE A 947 -5.95 56.10 39.43
N GLN A 948 -7.15 56.62 39.72
CA GLN A 948 -7.33 57.93 40.35
C GLN A 948 -6.69 58.00 41.74
N HIS A 949 -6.74 56.92 42.51
CA HIS A 949 -6.08 56.86 43.82
C HIS A 949 -4.55 56.78 43.76
N LYS A 950 -3.96 56.34 42.64
CA LYS A 950 -2.52 56.03 42.53
C LYS A 950 -1.73 56.93 41.59
N LYS A 951 -2.41 57.75 40.77
CA LYS A 951 -1.79 58.53 39.67
C LYS A 951 -0.68 59.50 40.11
N ASP A 952 -0.72 59.97 41.35
CA ASP A 952 0.23 60.99 41.84
C ASP A 952 1.55 60.37 42.33
N GLN A 953 1.58 59.06 42.59
CA GLN A 953 2.75 58.37 43.18
C GLN A 953 3.30 57.23 42.30
N HIS A 954 2.47 56.69 41.40
CA HIS A 954 2.78 55.51 40.61
C HIS A 954 2.58 55.76 39.12
N LYS A 955 3.44 55.13 38.32
CA LYS A 955 3.27 55.05 36.87
C LYS A 955 2.67 53.69 36.52
N MET A 956 1.58 53.73 35.77
CA MET A 956 0.70 52.60 35.54
C MET A 956 0.69 52.20 34.07
N ILE A 957 0.71 50.90 33.79
CA ILE A 957 0.48 50.37 32.44
C ILE A 957 -0.80 49.55 32.44
N VAL A 958 -1.67 49.83 31.49
CA VAL A 958 -2.95 49.14 31.31
C VAL A 958 -2.88 48.32 30.03
N PHE A 959 -3.00 47.00 30.20
CA PHE A 959 -3.01 46.03 29.12
C PHE A 959 -4.42 45.53 28.84
N SER A 960 -4.78 45.48 27.56
CA SER A 960 -6.01 44.82 27.07
C SER A 960 -5.74 44.16 25.72
N GLN A 961 -6.43 43.06 25.43
CA GLN A 961 -6.35 42.43 24.11
C GLN A 961 -7.20 43.15 23.06
N PHE A 962 -8.22 43.89 23.50
CA PHE A 962 -9.18 44.57 22.64
C PHE A 962 -8.81 46.04 22.52
N VAL A 963 -8.37 46.48 21.33
CA VAL A 963 -8.04 47.89 21.09
C VAL A 963 -9.26 48.79 21.32
N SER A 964 -10.46 48.31 21.02
CA SER A 964 -11.71 48.99 21.33
C SER A 964 -11.92 49.22 22.83
N MET A 965 -11.49 48.28 23.69
CA MET A 965 -11.53 48.47 25.15
C MET A 965 -10.53 49.54 25.60
N LEU A 966 -9.32 49.57 25.03
CA LEU A 966 -8.36 50.65 25.31
C LEU A 966 -8.91 52.02 24.93
N ASN A 967 -9.64 52.13 23.82
CA ASN A 967 -10.31 53.37 23.43
C ASN A 967 -11.36 53.79 24.46
N LEU A 968 -12.21 52.88 24.94
CA LEU A 968 -13.19 53.17 25.99
C LEU A 968 -12.53 53.60 27.31
N ILE A 969 -11.43 52.96 27.69
CA ILE A 969 -10.64 53.33 28.88
C ILE A 969 -10.03 54.72 28.69
N LYS A 970 -9.50 55.01 27.50
CA LYS A 970 -8.97 56.33 27.17
C LYS A 970 -10.03 57.42 27.31
N GLU A 971 -11.21 57.22 26.75
CA GLU A 971 -12.34 58.15 26.90
C GLU A 971 -12.72 58.37 28.37
N ALA A 972 -12.68 57.31 29.19
CA ALA A 972 -12.95 57.41 30.62
C ALA A 972 -11.85 58.17 31.39
N LEU A 973 -10.57 57.98 31.03
CA LEU A 973 -9.44 58.73 31.59
C LEU A 973 -9.48 60.21 31.19
N ASP A 974 -9.81 60.50 29.93
CA ASP A 974 -9.93 61.87 29.42
C ASP A 974 -11.03 62.64 30.16
N LYS A 975 -12.18 61.99 30.46
CA LYS A 975 -13.26 62.58 31.27
C LYS A 975 -12.84 62.92 32.71
N GLN A 976 -11.87 62.20 33.27
CA GLN A 976 -11.31 62.46 34.61
C GLN A 976 -10.07 63.37 34.57
N GLY A 977 -9.69 63.89 33.39
CA GLY A 977 -8.53 64.75 33.21
C GLY A 977 -7.18 64.05 33.42
N ILE A 978 -7.11 62.72 33.27
CA ILE A 978 -5.89 61.93 33.47
C ILE A 978 -5.19 61.73 32.13
N ARG A 979 -3.97 62.27 31.99
CA ARG A 979 -3.17 62.11 30.77
C ARG A 979 -2.74 60.66 30.56
N ALA A 980 -2.95 60.15 29.36
CA ALA A 980 -2.53 58.80 28.99
C ALA A 980 -1.97 58.72 27.56
N LEU A 981 -0.91 57.94 27.38
CA LEU A 981 -0.41 57.56 26.06
C LEU A 981 -1.03 56.22 25.63
N MET A 982 -1.06 55.95 24.33
CA MET A 982 -1.60 54.70 23.80
C MET A 982 -0.70 54.08 22.73
N LEU A 983 -0.35 52.81 22.91
CA LEU A 983 0.45 52.00 22.00
C LEU A 983 -0.35 50.81 21.46
N THR A 984 -0.65 50.85 20.17
CA THR A 984 -1.36 49.79 19.44
C THR A 984 -0.55 49.30 18.24
N GLY A 985 -1.03 48.27 17.55
CA GLY A 985 -0.39 47.79 16.32
C GLY A 985 -0.31 48.85 15.21
N GLN A 986 -1.21 49.84 15.23
CA GLN A 986 -1.29 50.92 14.23
C GLN A 986 -0.45 52.16 14.59
N SER A 987 0.12 52.23 15.80
CA SER A 987 0.92 53.39 16.23
C SER A 987 2.17 53.56 15.36
N LYS A 988 2.31 54.73 14.74
CA LYS A 988 3.54 55.21 14.06
C LYS A 988 4.45 55.89 15.10
N ASN A 989 5.77 55.69 15.02
CA ASN A 989 6.79 56.22 15.96
C ASN A 989 6.75 55.67 17.40
N ARG A 990 6.74 54.34 17.55
CA ARG A 990 6.68 53.63 18.84
C ARG A 990 7.79 54.02 19.83
N GLY A 991 9.02 54.25 19.32
CA GLY A 991 10.17 54.62 20.17
C GLY A 991 9.97 55.94 20.91
N LYS A 992 9.35 56.94 20.26
CA LYS A 992 9.05 58.23 20.88
C LYS A 992 8.05 58.08 22.02
N LEU A 993 6.94 57.36 21.80
CA LEU A 993 5.93 57.11 22.84
C LEU A 993 6.52 56.43 24.09
N VAL A 994 7.44 55.48 23.89
CA VAL A 994 8.12 54.78 24.98
C VAL A 994 9.09 55.70 25.72
N SER A 995 9.82 56.54 24.98
CA SER A 995 10.70 57.56 25.58
C SER A 995 9.89 58.55 26.41
N ASP A 996 8.83 59.12 25.83
CA ASP A 996 7.96 60.11 26.47
C ASP A 996 7.37 59.55 27.77
N PHE A 997 6.84 58.32 27.75
CA PHE A 997 6.32 57.67 28.97
C PHE A 997 7.41 57.45 30.04
N GLN A 998 8.65 57.14 29.65
CA GLN A 998 9.72 56.92 30.63
C GLN A 998 10.21 58.23 31.25
N SER A 999 10.37 59.29 30.46
CA SER A 999 10.94 60.57 30.92
C SER A 999 9.93 61.54 31.52
N ASP A 1000 8.71 61.63 30.99
CA ASP A 1000 7.72 62.64 31.39
C ASP A 1000 6.96 62.21 32.65
N LYS A 1001 6.99 63.03 33.71
CA LYS A 1001 6.31 62.73 34.98
C LYS A 1001 4.80 63.00 34.94
N ASP A 1002 4.33 63.84 34.02
CA ASP A 1002 2.91 64.24 33.94
C ASP A 1002 2.03 63.19 33.22
N ILE A 1003 2.63 62.08 32.77
CA ILE A 1003 1.95 60.98 32.08
C ILE A 1003 1.89 59.78 33.04
N PRO A 1004 0.85 59.66 33.87
CA PRO A 1004 0.74 58.58 34.85
C PRO A 1004 0.32 57.24 34.24
N VAL A 1005 -0.28 57.23 33.05
CA VAL A 1005 -0.88 56.01 32.46
C VAL A 1005 -0.38 55.74 31.04
N PHE A 1006 -0.02 54.49 30.76
CA PHE A 1006 0.27 54.00 29.41
C PHE A 1006 -0.66 52.84 29.01
N LEU A 1007 -1.52 53.07 28.02
CA LEU A 1007 -2.44 52.09 27.46
C LEU A 1007 -1.74 51.28 26.38
N VAL A 1008 -1.60 49.97 26.55
CA VAL A 1008 -0.85 49.13 25.62
C VAL A 1008 -1.68 47.92 25.23
N SER A 1009 -1.82 47.65 23.93
CA SER A 1009 -2.48 46.41 23.52
C SER A 1009 -1.58 45.21 23.81
N LEU A 1010 -2.13 44.11 24.34
CA LEU A 1010 -1.35 42.91 24.69
C LEU A 1010 -0.47 42.42 23.51
N LYS A 1011 -0.97 42.51 22.28
CA LYS A 1011 -0.21 42.18 21.06
C LYS A 1011 0.91 43.16 20.74
N ALA A 1012 0.73 44.46 20.99
CA ALA A 1012 1.77 45.47 20.77
C ALA A 1012 2.80 45.52 21.91
N GLY A 1013 2.38 45.19 23.14
CA GLY A 1013 3.23 45.11 24.33
C GLY A 1013 4.04 43.82 24.45
N GLY A 1014 3.60 42.74 23.80
CA GLY A 1014 4.33 41.46 23.75
C GLY A 1014 5.71 41.57 23.10
N THR A 1015 5.98 42.63 22.36
CA THR A 1015 7.24 42.82 21.67
C THR A 1015 8.22 43.68 22.46
N GLY A 1016 9.36 43.10 22.86
CA GLY A 1016 10.65 43.77 23.05
C GLY A 1016 10.86 44.95 24.02
N LEU A 1017 9.86 45.77 24.32
CA LEU A 1017 10.07 47.12 24.86
C LEU A 1017 10.52 47.12 26.34
N ASN A 1018 11.37 48.07 26.72
CA ASN A 1018 11.78 48.30 28.11
C ASN A 1018 10.90 49.40 28.73
N LEU A 1019 10.18 49.07 29.82
CA LEU A 1019 9.18 49.95 30.44
C LEU A 1019 9.40 50.01 31.97
N THR A 1020 10.64 50.20 32.39
CA THR A 1020 11.06 50.14 33.81
C THR A 1020 10.56 51.31 34.66
N ALA A 1021 10.07 52.40 34.05
CA ALA A 1021 9.54 53.55 34.76
C ALA A 1021 8.20 53.28 35.48
N ALA A 1022 7.45 52.25 35.05
CA ALA A 1022 6.21 51.84 35.70
C ALA A 1022 6.48 50.92 36.90
N ASP A 1023 5.56 50.93 37.86
CA ASP A 1023 5.58 50.07 39.05
C ASP A 1023 4.25 49.35 39.29
N VAL A 1024 3.19 49.71 38.56
CA VAL A 1024 1.89 49.05 38.63
C VAL A 1024 1.43 48.64 37.23
N VAL A 1025 0.94 47.40 37.09
CA VAL A 1025 0.31 46.89 35.86
C VAL A 1025 -1.13 46.49 36.12
N TYR A 1026 -2.01 46.88 35.20
CA TYR A 1026 -3.39 46.40 35.15
C TYR A 1026 -3.59 45.55 33.90
N LEU A 1027 -4.01 44.30 34.10
CA LEU A 1027 -4.46 43.39 33.05
C LEU A 1027 -5.99 43.42 33.06
N VAL A 1028 -6.57 44.15 32.10
CA VAL A 1028 -8.02 44.40 32.05
C VAL A 1028 -8.78 43.12 31.72
N ASP A 1029 -8.21 42.27 30.87
CA ASP A 1029 -8.83 41.04 30.41
C ASP A 1029 -7.83 39.88 30.40
N PRO A 1030 -8.22 38.69 30.93
CA PRO A 1030 -7.33 37.54 30.99
C PRO A 1030 -7.14 36.91 29.61
N TRP A 1031 -5.95 36.37 29.36
CA TRP A 1031 -5.57 35.73 28.10
C TRP A 1031 -5.44 34.21 28.26
N TRP A 1032 -5.83 33.39 27.28
CA TRP A 1032 -5.78 31.93 27.43
C TRP A 1032 -4.39 31.36 27.76
N ASN A 1033 -3.33 32.01 27.27
CA ASN A 1033 -1.95 31.62 27.55
C ASN A 1033 -1.31 32.52 28.64
N PRO A 1034 -1.06 32.02 29.87
CA PRO A 1034 -0.49 32.82 30.95
C PRO A 1034 0.92 33.36 30.63
N ALA A 1035 1.66 32.69 29.75
CA ALA A 1035 2.98 33.14 29.32
C ALA A 1035 2.93 34.53 28.66
N VAL A 1036 1.86 34.86 27.92
CA VAL A 1036 1.72 36.16 27.25
C VAL A 1036 1.54 37.29 28.26
N GLU A 1037 0.75 37.05 29.31
CA GLU A 1037 0.58 38.01 30.42
C GLU A 1037 1.89 38.17 31.19
N GLN A 1038 2.57 37.07 31.48
CA GLN A 1038 3.84 37.09 32.20
C GLN A 1038 4.91 37.83 31.41
N GLN A 1039 4.99 37.62 30.09
CA GLN A 1039 5.88 38.38 29.19
C GLN A 1039 5.58 39.88 29.25
N ALA A 1040 4.30 40.29 29.37
CA ALA A 1040 3.92 41.70 29.49
C ALA A 1040 4.32 42.29 30.85
N ILE A 1041 4.06 41.59 31.96
CA ILE A 1041 4.48 41.98 33.31
C ILE A 1041 6.01 42.10 33.39
N ASP A 1042 6.72 41.14 32.79
CA ASP A 1042 8.17 41.10 32.72
C ASP A 1042 8.76 42.21 31.84
N ARG A 1043 7.97 43.09 31.21
CA ARG A 1043 8.47 44.32 30.56
C ARG A 1043 8.76 45.44 31.56
N ILE A 1044 8.14 45.35 32.73
CA ILE A 1044 8.28 46.28 33.85
C ILE A 1044 9.19 45.68 34.92
N TYR A 1045 8.99 44.39 35.24
CA TYR A 1045 9.79 43.65 36.21
C TYR A 1045 11.10 43.15 35.59
N ARG A 1046 12.07 44.07 35.40
CA ARG A 1046 13.38 43.79 34.77
C ARG A 1046 14.54 44.33 35.59
N MET A 1047 15.76 43.91 35.24
CA MET A 1047 16.99 44.54 35.72
C MET A 1047 16.93 46.07 35.49
N GLY A 1048 17.20 46.84 36.54
CA GLY A 1048 17.04 48.30 36.56
C GLY A 1048 15.78 48.78 37.29
N GLN A 1049 14.84 47.89 37.61
CA GLN A 1049 13.69 48.20 38.46
C GLN A 1049 14.11 48.29 39.93
N GLN A 1050 13.80 49.43 40.56
CA GLN A 1050 14.09 49.70 41.98
C GLN A 1050 12.84 49.63 42.87
N LYS A 1051 11.64 49.70 42.26
CA LYS A 1051 10.35 49.68 42.98
C LYS A 1051 9.72 48.28 42.94
N THR A 1052 8.96 47.94 43.97
CA THR A 1052 8.09 46.76 44.01
C THR A 1052 7.07 46.83 42.87
N VAL A 1053 7.02 45.80 42.03
CA VAL A 1053 6.08 45.75 40.90
C VAL A 1053 4.79 45.06 41.33
N THR A 1054 3.66 45.74 41.18
CA THR A 1054 2.33 45.19 41.47
C THR A 1054 1.58 44.91 40.17
N ALA A 1055 1.27 43.65 39.91
CA ALA A 1055 0.46 43.22 38.77
C ALA A 1055 -0.96 42.89 39.21
N VAL A 1056 -1.94 43.58 38.65
CA VAL A 1056 -3.35 43.49 39.03
C VAL A 1056 -4.18 42.96 37.87
N ARG A 1057 -4.88 41.84 38.07
CA ARG A 1057 -5.79 41.24 37.07
C ARG A 1057 -7.23 41.59 37.40
N LEU A 1058 -7.96 42.16 36.45
CA LEU A 1058 -9.39 42.47 36.60
C LEU A 1058 -10.21 41.30 36.04
N ILE A 1059 -11.03 40.68 36.90
CA ILE A 1059 -11.78 39.47 36.56
C ILE A 1059 -13.25 39.67 36.92
N SER A 1060 -14.16 39.40 35.99
CA SER A 1060 -15.59 39.37 36.31
C SER A 1060 -15.98 38.01 36.91
N PRO A 1061 -16.42 37.94 38.18
CA PRO A 1061 -16.74 36.68 38.84
C PRO A 1061 -17.97 36.01 38.21
N ASN A 1062 -18.05 34.67 38.30
CA ASN A 1062 -19.15 33.89 37.71
C ASN A 1062 -19.32 34.13 36.20
N THR A 1063 -18.20 34.21 35.47
CA THR A 1063 -18.17 34.36 34.01
C THR A 1063 -17.10 33.46 33.39
N VAL A 1064 -17.00 33.45 32.06
CA VAL A 1064 -15.93 32.78 31.32
C VAL A 1064 -14.53 33.22 31.78
N GLU A 1065 -14.35 34.46 32.25
CA GLU A 1065 -13.04 34.96 32.70
C GLU A 1065 -12.56 34.31 34.00
N ASP A 1066 -13.47 34.10 34.94
CA ASP A 1066 -13.20 33.44 36.22
C ASP A 1066 -12.77 31.96 36.02
N LYS A 1067 -13.40 31.29 35.05
CA LYS A 1067 -12.99 29.95 34.62
C LYS A 1067 -11.65 29.95 33.92
N ILE A 1068 -11.41 30.91 33.01
CA ILE A 1068 -10.10 31.09 32.34
C ILE A 1068 -9.00 31.27 33.37
N GLN A 1069 -9.23 32.07 34.40
CA GLN A 1069 -8.27 32.29 35.47
C GLN A 1069 -7.97 31.01 36.26
N THR A 1070 -9.01 30.28 36.67
CA THR A 1070 -8.86 28.99 37.37
C THR A 1070 -8.02 28.02 36.53
N LEU A 1071 -8.25 27.99 35.22
CA LEU A 1071 -7.49 27.17 34.28
C LEU A 1071 -6.04 27.63 34.13
N GLN A 1072 -5.78 28.94 34.04
CA GLN A 1072 -4.42 29.47 34.03
C GLN A 1072 -3.66 29.08 35.30
N GLN A 1073 -4.33 29.12 36.45
CA GLN A 1073 -3.74 28.78 37.74
C GLN A 1073 -3.36 27.29 37.80
N HIS A 1074 -4.28 26.40 37.42
CA HIS A 1074 -3.97 24.98 37.22
C HIS A 1074 -2.82 24.79 36.21
N LYS A 1075 -2.82 25.53 35.09
CA LYS A 1075 -1.74 25.47 34.09
C LYS A 1075 -0.41 25.96 34.66
N LYS A 1076 -0.38 26.96 35.55
CA LYS A 1076 0.84 27.49 36.17
C LYS A 1076 1.40 26.51 37.19
N GLU A 1077 0.55 25.88 37.99
CA GLU A 1077 0.89 24.82 38.93
C GLU A 1077 1.47 23.60 38.21
N ILE A 1078 0.79 23.17 37.15
CA ILE A 1078 1.26 22.09 36.28
C ILE A 1078 2.52 22.54 35.53
N SER A 1079 2.61 23.74 34.96
CA SER A 1079 3.81 24.20 34.22
C SER A 1079 5.06 24.31 35.09
N ASN A 1080 4.90 24.70 36.36
CA ASN A 1080 5.98 24.69 37.33
C ASN A 1080 6.37 23.27 37.72
N SER A 1081 5.39 22.35 37.80
CA SER A 1081 5.68 20.93 37.93
C SER A 1081 6.27 20.33 36.65
N ILE A 1082 5.98 20.83 35.44
CA ILE A 1082 6.29 20.25 34.11
C ILE A 1082 7.78 20.22 33.75
N LEU A 1083 8.63 20.97 34.44
CA LEU A 1083 10.06 20.68 34.37
C LEU A 1083 10.41 19.31 35.00
N ASP A 1084 9.49 18.74 35.81
CA ASP A 1084 9.50 17.39 36.39
C ASP A 1084 8.28 16.49 36.01
N GLU A 1085 7.03 16.94 35.87
CA GLU A 1085 5.82 16.13 35.53
C GLU A 1085 4.92 16.82 34.47
N GLY A 1086 4.90 16.24 33.25
CA GLY A 1086 4.54 16.85 31.95
C GLY A 1086 3.05 16.78 31.56
N GLY A 1087 2.41 17.89 31.14
CA GLY A 1087 1.09 17.90 30.51
C GLY A 1087 1.00 18.89 29.35
N SER A 1088 0.41 18.47 28.22
CA SER A 1088 0.04 19.31 27.07
C SER A 1088 -1.46 19.24 26.83
N LEU A 1089 -2.11 20.37 26.50
CA LEU A 1089 -3.57 20.57 26.60
C LEU A 1089 -4.22 21.17 25.33
N ASP A 1090 -3.55 21.14 24.18
CA ASP A 1090 -3.95 21.90 22.98
C ASP A 1090 -5.31 21.51 22.33
N VAL A 1091 -6.03 20.50 22.83
CA VAL A 1091 -7.30 20.02 22.25
C VAL A 1091 -8.54 20.37 23.09
N PHE A 1092 -8.40 20.96 24.28
CA PHE A 1092 -9.54 21.09 25.22
C PHE A 1092 -10.65 22.07 24.79
N TYR A 1093 -10.34 23.17 24.09
CA TYR A 1093 -11.32 24.23 23.79
C TYR A 1093 -12.41 23.85 22.76
N LEU A 1094 -12.27 22.72 22.08
CA LEU A 1094 -13.26 22.18 21.14
C LEU A 1094 -13.94 20.91 21.66
N ASP A 1095 -13.59 20.47 22.87
CA ASP A 1095 -14.30 19.38 23.52
C ASP A 1095 -15.64 19.87 24.08
N LYS A 1096 -16.71 19.13 23.80
CA LYS A 1096 -18.06 19.51 24.20
C LYS A 1096 -18.19 19.56 25.72
N SER A 1097 -17.63 18.56 26.42
CA SER A 1097 -17.74 18.49 27.89
C SER A 1097 -17.04 19.68 28.56
N TYR A 1098 -15.87 20.05 28.02
CA TYR A 1098 -15.12 21.20 28.48
C TYR A 1098 -15.83 22.54 28.22
N LEU A 1099 -16.34 22.74 27.00
CA LEU A 1099 -17.12 23.95 26.67
C LEU A 1099 -18.35 24.09 27.57
N MET A 1100 -19.04 22.99 27.84
CA MET A 1100 -20.18 22.98 28.76
C MET A 1100 -19.78 23.28 30.21
N ASN A 1101 -18.58 22.89 30.65
CA ASN A 1101 -18.06 23.25 31.97
C ASN A 1101 -17.66 24.73 32.03
N LEU A 1102 -17.07 25.28 30.97
CA LEU A 1102 -16.74 26.70 30.89
C LEU A 1102 -17.99 27.61 30.96
N LEU A 1103 -19.13 27.13 30.47
CA LEU A 1103 -20.41 27.83 30.45
C LEU A 1103 -21.29 27.55 31.70
N ARG A 1104 -20.86 26.66 32.60
CA ARG A 1104 -21.52 26.40 33.90
C ARG A 1104 -20.90 27.25 35.00
#